data_AF-A0A933PZY8-F1
#
_entry.id   AF-A0A933PZY8-F1
#
_cell.length_a   1.000
_cell.length_b   1.000
_cell.length_c   1.000
_cell.angle_alpha   90.00
_cell.angle_beta   90.00
_cell.angle_gamma   90.00
#
_symmetry.space_group_name_H-M   'P 1'
#
loop_
_entity.id
_entity.type
_entity.pdbx_description
1 polymer ?
#
loop_
_entity_poly.entity_id
_entity_poly.type
_entity_poly.pdbx_seq_one_letter_code
_entity_poly.pdbx_strand_id
1 'polypeptide(L)'
;MKRIILLGTLFALASTLCASLFMYQDKKKETWRTNPTDTKGMSPDKVLTTGTNGVPAFDFTAALSTHDTADLTITITGVSADIVKDVAIWTASSFDASFWRTYADVVNHQNTNDGSLSIKVKLRLKNGIESTVVTKAYTFIVPWGAYASASGNDANDGLTRTTAVKNIPTAIAKALAVGRTNIYIATGTYTRANGINNTTPGIDVPRGFRFRGGWDSGFNTQSGYSTLYGENSIATIMRITNAWDVYIERFMLSGATNRPIDAQYITNCVITNCILTANTNTGASSYGGGMFVQHMYNCIINMSAISNSANNGGGIYVEYGAHNKITGMYINNYGCGIRLYGMHSNYVDAIVGGNIAADCAGISIYGSLSNIIYGDVYSNVSTNAGGGGGAGGGGIKMNGTFPSSDRNVINASVRYNVVTNGDGGGIYIANSISGNTINGAISQNKAVRSSGLSAGNGGGIGMYQANSNVINGAVTFNESISGSSGGGGVSLSSYCAGNRFYGDIAYNNANTNGGGVVMTGNYNLFSNIIVGNILLLGPISKGGGLYATNGCSNTIVSIFSNNQAREGAAIYLVSTYGNSICGTIANHSVSGGIATVFFRLAPTNGITGTIINNTMTTGAGAVTFEASTNCYLTNAYVTNNVGFSPFGVISLVNAATACVIQSCVIGGTNGLYGIAESGTDTTGHTIMNNIFITNRLGNLYTNTIGGTTPCVVTNSAAGWSQINTEAYSGATTANGNTVTNW
;
A
#
# COMPACT_ATOMS: atom_id res chain seq x y z
N MET A 1 -11.24 -26.91 13.95
CA MET A 1 -11.42 -27.17 12.50
C MET A 1 -12.84 -26.98 12.00
N LYS A 2 -13.91 -27.51 12.64
CA LYS A 2 -15.31 -27.28 12.19
C LYS A 2 -15.83 -25.83 12.24
N ARG A 3 -15.20 -24.94 13.03
CA ARG A 3 -15.54 -23.49 13.07
C ARG A 3 -14.91 -22.65 11.94
N ILE A 4 -13.93 -23.17 11.20
CA ILE A 4 -13.25 -22.45 10.10
C ILE A 4 -14.00 -22.64 8.76
N ILE A 5 -14.77 -23.73 8.62
CA ILE A 5 -15.58 -24.01 7.42
C ILE A 5 -16.87 -23.17 7.39
N LEU A 6 -17.36 -22.70 8.56
CA LEU A 6 -18.59 -21.91 8.68
C LEU A 6 -18.39 -20.41 8.32
N LEU A 7 -17.16 -19.89 8.40
CA LEU A 7 -16.83 -18.52 7.98
C LEU A 7 -16.56 -18.40 6.47
N GLY A 8 -16.09 -19.47 5.82
CA GLY A 8 -15.88 -19.50 4.37
C GLY A 8 -17.17 -19.59 3.55
N THR A 9 -18.24 -20.17 4.12
CA THR A 9 -19.56 -20.26 3.47
C THR A 9 -20.41 -19.00 3.65
N LEU A 10 -20.19 -18.24 4.72
CA LEU A 10 -20.89 -16.95 4.95
C LEU A 10 -20.42 -15.84 3.98
N PHE A 11 -19.17 -15.89 3.52
CA PHE A 11 -18.62 -14.92 2.56
C PHE A 11 -19.04 -15.17 1.10
N ALA A 12 -19.35 -16.43 0.74
CA ALA A 12 -19.84 -16.78 -0.60
C ALA A 12 -21.34 -16.47 -0.80
N LEU A 13 -22.11 -16.35 0.30
CA LEU A 13 -23.53 -15.97 0.28
C LEU A 13 -23.76 -14.45 0.26
N ALA A 14 -22.78 -13.66 0.71
CA ALA A 14 -22.87 -12.20 0.67
C ALA A 14 -22.58 -11.61 -0.73
N SER A 15 -21.80 -12.29 -1.57
CA SER A 15 -21.51 -11.84 -2.94
C SER A 15 -22.61 -12.16 -3.96
N THR A 16 -23.55 -13.04 -3.61
CA THR A 16 -24.72 -13.39 -4.45
C THR A 16 -25.99 -12.61 -4.10
N LEU A 17 -26.05 -11.93 -2.95
CA LEU A 17 -27.23 -11.15 -2.53
C LEU A 17 -27.25 -9.67 -3.01
N CYS A 18 -26.16 -9.14 -3.57
CA CYS A 18 -26.13 -7.78 -4.13
C CYS A 18 -26.61 -7.69 -5.59
N ALA A 19 -26.99 -8.80 -6.22
CA ALA A 19 -27.36 -8.84 -7.64
C ALA A 19 -28.88 -8.97 -7.91
N SER A 20 -29.74 -8.98 -6.89
CA SER A 20 -31.16 -9.34 -7.04
C SER A 20 -32.16 -8.38 -6.36
N LEU A 21 -31.84 -7.09 -6.28
CA LEU A 21 -32.74 -6.09 -5.70
C LEU A 21 -32.99 -4.89 -6.62
N PHE A 22 -33.54 -5.11 -7.82
CA PHE A 22 -34.30 -4.08 -8.56
C PHE A 22 -35.18 -4.75 -9.63
N MET A 23 -36.36 -5.26 -9.24
CA MET A 23 -37.48 -5.52 -10.17
C MET A 23 -38.79 -5.83 -9.44
N TYR A 24 -39.63 -4.79 -9.22
CA TYR A 24 -41.11 -4.80 -9.09
C TYR A 24 -41.52 -3.34 -8.75
N GLN A 25 -42.50 -2.63 -9.34
CA GLN A 25 -43.84 -3.01 -9.77
C GLN A 25 -44.35 -2.28 -11.02
N ASP A 26 -45.23 -3.02 -11.66
CA ASP A 26 -46.15 -2.81 -12.78
C ASP A 26 -47.26 -1.76 -12.51
N LYS A 27 -47.78 -1.11 -13.57
CA LYS A 27 -49.23 -0.86 -13.73
C LYS A 27 -49.63 -0.57 -15.19
N LYS A 28 -50.32 -1.58 -15.74
CA LYS A 28 -51.56 -1.57 -16.54
C LYS A 28 -51.51 -1.34 -18.06
N LYS A 29 -51.74 -2.48 -18.74
CA LYS A 29 -52.46 -2.72 -20.00
C LYS A 29 -53.58 -1.72 -20.33
N GLU A 30 -53.71 -1.43 -21.63
CA GLU A 30 -54.98 -1.60 -22.34
C GLU A 30 -54.75 -2.03 -23.80
N THR A 31 -55.58 -2.95 -24.26
CA THR A 31 -55.56 -3.66 -25.55
C THR A 31 -56.55 -3.02 -26.52
N TRP A 32 -56.16 -2.81 -27.79
CA TRP A 32 -57.10 -2.82 -28.93
C TRP A 32 -56.48 -3.52 -30.15
N ARG A 33 -57.24 -4.48 -30.70
CA ARG A 33 -57.01 -5.17 -31.98
C ARG A 33 -57.49 -4.28 -33.13
N THR A 34 -56.81 -4.35 -34.29
CA THR A 34 -57.43 -4.66 -35.60
C THR A 34 -56.34 -4.90 -36.67
N ASN A 35 -56.42 -6.05 -37.34
CA ASN A 35 -55.99 -6.25 -38.74
C ASN A 35 -57.07 -5.62 -39.66
N PRO A 36 -56.88 -5.32 -40.98
CA PRO A 36 -56.19 -6.21 -41.95
C PRO A 36 -55.49 -5.55 -43.19
N THR A 37 -54.76 -6.41 -43.92
CA THR A 37 -54.58 -6.51 -45.40
C THR A 37 -53.97 -5.40 -46.28
N ASP A 38 -52.86 -5.80 -46.93
CA ASP A 38 -52.58 -5.81 -48.39
C ASP A 38 -52.50 -4.48 -49.18
N THR A 39 -51.35 -4.21 -49.81
CA THR A 39 -51.24 -3.97 -51.28
C THR A 39 -49.81 -3.81 -51.80
N LYS A 40 -49.59 -4.53 -52.89
CA LYS A 40 -48.53 -4.53 -53.91
C LYS A 40 -47.73 -3.23 -54.17
N GLY A 41 -46.42 -3.42 -54.30
CA GLY A 41 -45.68 -3.21 -55.56
C GLY A 41 -45.28 -1.80 -55.97
N MET A 42 -43.98 -1.48 -55.87
CA MET A 42 -43.24 -0.64 -56.83
C MET A 42 -41.75 -1.01 -56.75
N SER A 43 -41.11 -1.23 -57.91
CA SER A 43 -39.66 -1.49 -58.05
C SER A 43 -38.86 -0.17 -58.05
N PRO A 44 -37.54 -0.24 -57.88
CA PRO A 44 -36.69 0.90 -57.51
C PRO A 44 -36.25 1.67 -58.75
N ASP A 45 -36.06 2.98 -58.62
CA ASP A 45 -34.96 3.69 -59.28
C ASP A 45 -34.89 5.15 -58.79
N LYS A 46 -33.87 5.43 -57.98
CA LYS A 46 -33.12 6.69 -58.02
C LYS A 46 -31.85 6.55 -57.20
N VAL A 47 -30.73 6.60 -57.91
CA VAL A 47 -29.37 6.66 -57.38
C VAL A 47 -29.23 7.96 -56.56
N LEU A 48 -28.87 7.82 -55.29
CA LEU A 48 -28.40 8.92 -54.44
C LEU A 48 -26.98 9.29 -54.85
N THR A 49 -26.79 10.51 -55.34
CA THR A 49 -25.46 11.10 -55.52
C THR A 49 -24.94 11.61 -54.18
N THR A 50 -23.72 11.22 -53.82
CA THR A 50 -23.03 11.71 -52.63
C THR A 50 -22.59 13.17 -52.84
N GLY A 51 -22.98 14.06 -51.92
CA GLY A 51 -22.38 15.40 -51.81
C GLY A 51 -20.91 15.32 -51.40
N THR A 52 -20.14 16.36 -51.74
CA THR A 52 -18.67 16.45 -51.64
C THR A 52 -18.05 16.29 -50.26
N ASN A 53 -18.85 16.17 -49.18
CA ASN A 53 -18.37 16.05 -47.79
C ASN A 53 -18.70 14.70 -47.11
N GLY A 54 -19.24 13.71 -47.83
CA GLY A 54 -19.53 12.38 -47.24
C GLY A 54 -20.65 12.34 -46.19
N VAL A 55 -21.32 13.46 -45.94
CA VAL A 55 -22.54 13.51 -45.12
C VAL A 55 -23.74 13.13 -45.99
N PRO A 56 -24.58 12.15 -45.59
CA PRO A 56 -25.81 11.84 -46.32
C PRO A 56 -26.74 13.06 -46.31
N ALA A 57 -27.04 13.61 -47.49
CA ALA A 57 -28.10 14.60 -47.66
C ALA A 57 -29.43 13.86 -47.83
N PHE A 58 -30.42 14.19 -47.00
CA PHE A 58 -31.77 13.65 -47.11
C PHE A 58 -32.64 14.64 -47.85
N ASP A 59 -33.01 14.30 -49.09
CA ASP A 59 -33.98 15.09 -49.85
C ASP A 59 -35.39 14.54 -49.60
N PHE A 60 -36.22 15.32 -48.91
CA PHE A 60 -37.63 15.00 -48.69
C PHE A 60 -38.47 15.75 -49.73
N THR A 61 -38.67 15.16 -50.90
CA THR A 61 -39.60 15.71 -51.89
C THR A 61 -41.04 15.28 -51.55
N ALA A 62 -41.75 16.08 -50.77
CA ALA A 62 -43.20 15.93 -50.62
C ALA A 62 -43.90 16.77 -51.70
N ALA A 63 -44.66 16.11 -52.58
CA ALA A 63 -45.55 16.82 -53.51
C ALA A 63 -46.73 17.39 -52.73
N LEU A 64 -46.57 18.60 -52.17
CA LEU A 64 -47.66 19.35 -51.58
C LEU A 64 -48.36 20.14 -52.69
N SER A 65 -49.63 19.86 -52.94
CA SER A 65 -50.48 20.72 -53.78
C SER A 65 -50.60 22.10 -53.14
N THR A 66 -50.60 23.13 -53.99
CA THR A 66 -50.20 24.52 -53.73
C THR A 66 -51.03 25.35 -52.73
N HIS A 67 -51.69 24.80 -51.71
CA HIS A 67 -52.49 25.62 -50.78
C HIS A 67 -52.52 25.28 -49.28
N ASP A 68 -51.70 24.35 -48.75
CA ASP A 68 -51.71 24.06 -47.31
C ASP A 68 -50.41 24.41 -46.57
N THR A 69 -50.55 25.10 -45.44
CA THR A 69 -49.48 25.29 -44.45
C THR A 69 -49.52 24.13 -43.43
N ALA A 70 -48.40 23.47 -43.20
CA ALA A 70 -48.22 22.19 -42.52
C ALA A 70 -47.00 22.23 -41.59
N ASP A 71 -47.20 22.23 -40.28
CA ASP A 71 -46.08 22.23 -39.34
C ASP A 71 -45.31 20.89 -39.44
N LEU A 72 -44.02 20.97 -39.74
CA LEU A 72 -43.12 19.81 -39.77
C LEU A 72 -42.53 19.62 -38.37
N THR A 73 -42.89 18.52 -37.72
CA THR A 73 -42.22 18.07 -36.48
C THR A 73 -41.41 16.81 -36.79
N ILE A 74 -40.08 16.91 -36.68
CA ILE A 74 -39.18 15.76 -36.80
C ILE A 74 -38.85 15.28 -35.39
N THR A 75 -39.23 14.04 -35.06
CA THR A 75 -38.85 13.41 -33.81
C THR A 75 -37.75 12.38 -34.09
N ILE A 76 -36.55 12.63 -33.57
CA ILE A 76 -35.42 11.72 -33.68
C ILE A 76 -35.34 10.91 -32.38
N THR A 77 -35.50 9.59 -32.48
CA THR A 77 -35.39 8.67 -31.34
C THR A 77 -34.23 7.69 -31.55
N GLY A 78 -33.39 7.47 -30.53
CA GLY A 78 -32.36 6.42 -30.55
C GLY A 78 -30.94 6.85 -30.93
N VAL A 79 -30.55 8.11 -30.71
CA VAL A 79 -29.19 8.62 -30.95
C VAL A 79 -28.47 8.94 -29.64
N SER A 80 -27.15 8.74 -29.58
CA SER A 80 -26.35 9.30 -28.49
C SER A 80 -26.27 10.83 -28.64
N ALA A 81 -26.17 11.54 -27.51
CA ALA A 81 -26.18 13.01 -27.45
C ALA A 81 -25.10 13.69 -28.31
N ASP A 82 -24.06 12.95 -28.70
CA ASP A 82 -22.94 13.46 -29.50
C ASP A 82 -23.30 13.67 -30.99
N ILE A 83 -24.34 13.01 -31.52
CA ILE A 83 -24.69 13.06 -32.96
C ILE A 83 -25.61 14.25 -33.30
N VAL A 84 -26.36 14.79 -32.33
CA VAL A 84 -27.37 15.82 -32.60
C VAL A 84 -26.75 17.17 -33.00
N LYS A 85 -25.46 17.39 -32.72
CA LYS A 85 -24.78 18.65 -33.04
C LYS A 85 -24.50 18.85 -34.53
N ASP A 86 -24.49 17.79 -35.35
CA ASP A 86 -24.07 17.85 -36.76
C ASP A 86 -25.19 17.53 -37.76
N VAL A 87 -26.44 17.37 -37.32
CA VAL A 87 -27.59 17.19 -38.23
C VAL A 87 -28.01 18.55 -38.80
N ALA A 88 -27.41 18.94 -39.92
CA ALA A 88 -27.87 20.09 -40.69
C ALA A 88 -29.13 19.73 -41.49
N ILE A 89 -30.28 20.28 -41.11
CA ILE A 89 -31.50 20.18 -41.92
C ILE A 89 -31.41 21.26 -43.01
N TRP A 90 -31.07 20.86 -44.24
CA TRP A 90 -31.15 21.74 -45.40
C TRP A 90 -32.58 21.73 -45.95
N THR A 91 -33.30 22.83 -45.78
CA THR A 91 -34.55 23.08 -46.52
C THR A 91 -34.18 23.62 -47.90
N ALA A 92 -34.64 22.96 -48.97
CA ALA A 92 -34.41 23.40 -50.34
C ALA A 92 -34.85 24.87 -50.54
N SER A 93 -33.99 25.67 -51.18
CA SER A 93 -34.10 27.12 -51.36
C SER A 93 -35.16 27.59 -52.37
N SER A 94 -36.08 26.72 -52.79
CA SER A 94 -37.13 27.05 -53.77
C SER A 94 -38.52 27.26 -53.17
N PHE A 95 -38.66 27.43 -51.86
CA PHE A 95 -39.92 27.78 -51.21
C PHE A 95 -39.84 29.15 -50.54
N ASP A 96 -40.79 30.02 -50.90
CA ASP A 96 -40.96 31.39 -50.39
C ASP A 96 -40.88 31.43 -48.85
N ALA A 97 -39.89 32.17 -48.33
CA ALA A 97 -39.39 32.08 -46.96
C ALA A 97 -40.25 32.80 -45.91
N SER A 98 -41.53 33.06 -46.19
CA SER A 98 -42.35 33.95 -45.36
C SER A 98 -43.25 33.26 -44.32
N PHE A 99 -43.30 31.92 -44.19
CA PHE A 99 -44.36 31.29 -43.38
C PHE A 99 -44.04 30.09 -42.47
N TRP A 100 -42.78 29.77 -42.17
CA TRP A 100 -42.46 28.56 -41.39
C TRP A 100 -41.63 28.82 -40.13
N ARG A 101 -42.13 28.38 -38.96
CA ARG A 101 -41.33 28.15 -37.75
C ARG A 101 -41.27 26.66 -37.48
N THR A 102 -40.09 26.07 -37.56
CA THR A 102 -39.86 24.65 -37.22
C THR A 102 -39.64 24.51 -35.71
N TYR A 103 -40.49 23.72 -35.04
CA TYR A 103 -40.24 23.23 -33.68
C TYR A 103 -39.83 21.75 -33.76
N ALA A 104 -38.61 21.44 -33.35
CA ALA A 104 -38.16 20.07 -33.17
C ALA A 104 -38.19 19.75 -31.67
N ASP A 105 -39.03 18.79 -31.28
CA ASP A 105 -39.12 18.30 -29.90
C ASP A 105 -38.71 16.83 -29.86
N VAL A 106 -37.78 16.48 -28.97
CA VAL A 106 -37.17 15.15 -28.88
C VAL A 106 -37.86 14.37 -27.75
N VAL A 107 -38.75 13.45 -28.12
CA VAL A 107 -39.52 12.64 -27.17
C VAL A 107 -38.93 11.23 -27.07
N ASN A 108 -38.26 11.00 -25.93
CA ASN A 108 -38.03 9.72 -25.24
C ASN A 108 -37.11 8.64 -25.87
N HIS A 109 -36.23 8.09 -25.03
CA HIS A 109 -35.06 7.27 -25.34
C HIS A 109 -35.33 5.77 -25.14
N GLN A 110 -35.09 4.92 -26.15
CA GLN A 110 -34.74 3.51 -25.95
C GLN A 110 -33.49 3.17 -26.75
N ASN A 111 -32.51 2.59 -26.06
CA ASN A 111 -31.16 2.32 -26.54
C ASN A 111 -31.14 0.89 -27.14
N THR A 112 -31.15 0.75 -28.46
CA THR A 112 -30.97 -0.55 -29.12
C THR A 112 -29.51 -0.68 -29.56
N ASN A 113 -28.84 -1.75 -29.13
CA ASN A 113 -27.40 -2.04 -29.29
C ASN A 113 -26.90 -2.16 -30.75
N ASP A 114 -27.77 -1.90 -31.72
CA ASP A 114 -27.53 -2.16 -33.14
C ASP A 114 -27.36 -0.88 -33.96
N GLY A 115 -27.36 0.30 -33.32
CA GLY A 115 -27.13 1.58 -33.98
C GLY A 115 -28.21 1.98 -35.00
N SER A 116 -29.35 1.31 -35.01
CA SER A 116 -30.46 1.64 -35.91
C SER A 116 -31.12 2.95 -35.48
N LEU A 117 -30.82 4.03 -36.22
CA LEU A 117 -31.54 5.29 -36.09
C LEU A 117 -32.90 5.18 -36.80
N SER A 118 -33.98 5.02 -36.04
CA SER A 118 -35.32 5.16 -36.60
C SER A 118 -35.75 6.63 -36.50
N ILE A 119 -35.72 7.35 -37.62
CA ILE A 119 -36.30 8.69 -37.72
C ILE A 119 -37.79 8.51 -38.03
N LYS A 120 -38.65 8.95 -37.10
CA LYS A 120 -40.08 9.05 -37.34
C LYS A 120 -40.42 10.51 -37.61
N VAL A 121 -40.81 10.80 -38.85
CA VAL A 121 -41.32 12.13 -39.21
C VAL A 121 -42.83 12.10 -39.08
N LYS A 122 -43.40 12.95 -38.22
CA LYS A 122 -44.85 13.13 -38.11
C LYS A 122 -45.21 14.47 -38.75
N LEU A 123 -45.96 14.42 -39.85
CA LEU A 123 -46.48 15.62 -40.51
C LEU A 123 -47.85 15.94 -39.91
N ARG A 124 -48.05 17.17 -39.41
CA ARG A 124 -49.36 17.61 -38.93
C ARG A 124 -49.90 18.69 -39.87
N LEU A 125 -50.97 18.39 -40.57
CA LEU A 125 -51.71 19.38 -41.36
C LEU A 125 -52.55 20.24 -40.42
N LYS A 126 -52.68 21.55 -40.71
CA LYS A 126 -53.38 22.56 -39.87
C LYS A 126 -54.85 22.22 -39.59
N ASN A 127 -55.41 21.33 -40.38
CA ASN A 127 -56.82 20.95 -40.43
C ASN A 127 -57.18 19.88 -39.39
N GLY A 128 -56.23 19.46 -38.53
CA GLY A 128 -56.44 18.43 -37.51
C GLY A 128 -56.51 16.99 -38.04
N ILE A 129 -56.36 16.79 -39.35
CA ILE A 129 -56.28 15.48 -39.98
C ILE A 129 -54.83 14.99 -39.87
N GLU A 130 -54.58 14.01 -39.01
CA GLU A 130 -53.28 13.33 -38.96
C GLU A 130 -53.10 12.55 -40.27
N SER A 131 -52.11 12.94 -41.08
CA SER A 131 -51.77 12.19 -42.29
C SER A 131 -50.92 10.98 -41.95
N THR A 132 -50.96 9.99 -42.85
CA THR A 132 -50.29 8.70 -42.76
C THR A 132 -48.83 8.84 -42.31
N VAL A 133 -48.47 8.20 -41.20
CA VAL A 133 -47.08 8.15 -40.73
C VAL A 133 -46.26 7.34 -41.72
N VAL A 134 -45.51 8.01 -42.59
CA VAL A 134 -44.49 7.34 -43.42
C VAL A 134 -43.33 6.98 -42.50
N THR A 135 -43.39 5.78 -41.92
CA THR A 135 -42.28 5.24 -41.14
C THR A 135 -41.28 4.63 -42.12
N LYS A 136 -40.33 5.41 -42.59
CA LYS A 136 -39.19 4.87 -43.35
C LYS A 136 -38.08 4.55 -42.36
N ALA A 137 -37.96 3.27 -42.01
CA ALA A 137 -36.85 2.80 -41.18
C ALA A 137 -35.57 2.85 -42.02
N TYR A 138 -34.64 3.71 -41.63
CA TYR A 138 -33.29 3.70 -42.16
C TYR A 138 -32.41 2.93 -41.18
N THR A 139 -32.02 1.71 -41.55
CA THR A 139 -31.04 0.97 -40.76
C THR A 139 -29.65 1.51 -41.09
N PHE A 140 -29.23 2.53 -40.35
CA PHE A 140 -27.83 2.94 -40.33
C PHE A 140 -27.06 1.91 -39.52
N ILE A 141 -26.62 0.83 -40.16
CA ILE A 141 -25.47 0.09 -39.64
C ILE A 141 -24.28 1.00 -39.93
N VAL A 142 -23.95 1.88 -39.00
CA VAL A 142 -22.58 2.39 -38.92
C VAL A 142 -21.91 1.40 -37.99
N PRO A 143 -21.24 0.34 -38.45
CA PRO A 143 -20.46 -0.47 -37.54
C PRO A 143 -19.40 0.46 -36.92
N TRP A 144 -19.44 0.63 -35.61
CA TRP A 144 -18.65 1.64 -34.90
C TRP A 144 -17.16 1.26 -34.79
N GLY A 145 -16.72 0.17 -35.43
CA GLY A 145 -15.36 -0.34 -35.34
C GLY A 145 -14.97 -1.33 -36.45
N ALA A 146 -13.81 -1.96 -36.26
CA ALA A 146 -13.36 -3.12 -37.02
C ALA A 146 -13.35 -4.38 -36.16
N TYR A 147 -13.47 -5.55 -36.81
CA TYR A 147 -13.69 -6.84 -36.17
C TYR A 147 -12.57 -7.81 -36.52
N ALA A 148 -11.99 -8.45 -35.51
CA ALA A 148 -10.97 -9.49 -35.66
C ALA A 148 -11.40 -10.79 -34.98
N SER A 149 -11.19 -11.92 -35.66
CA SER A 149 -11.46 -13.27 -35.15
C SER A 149 -10.35 -14.23 -35.55
N ALA A 150 -9.96 -15.17 -34.68
CA ALA A 150 -8.95 -16.18 -35.01
C ALA A 150 -9.33 -17.05 -36.22
N SER A 151 -10.64 -17.21 -36.49
CA SER A 151 -11.18 -17.89 -37.68
C SER A 151 -11.51 -16.94 -38.85
N GLY A 152 -11.17 -15.66 -38.73
CA GLY A 152 -11.43 -14.65 -39.75
C GLY A 152 -10.56 -14.79 -41.00
N ASN A 153 -10.75 -13.89 -41.96
CA ASN A 153 -9.98 -13.84 -43.20
C ASN A 153 -9.51 -12.40 -43.48
N ASP A 154 -8.21 -12.18 -43.64
CA ASP A 154 -7.65 -10.86 -43.90
C ASP A 154 -8.05 -10.26 -45.25
N ALA A 155 -8.61 -11.06 -46.17
CA ALA A 155 -9.24 -10.56 -47.39
C ALA A 155 -10.58 -9.84 -47.13
N ASN A 156 -11.25 -10.11 -46.01
CA ASN A 156 -12.52 -9.46 -45.65
C ASN A 156 -12.31 -7.98 -45.32
N ASP A 157 -13.31 -7.11 -45.45
CA ASP A 157 -13.15 -5.69 -45.09
C ASP A 157 -12.92 -5.42 -43.58
N GLY A 158 -13.23 -6.37 -42.69
CA GLY A 158 -13.13 -6.18 -41.24
C GLY A 158 -14.12 -5.17 -40.68
N LEU A 159 -15.02 -4.60 -41.50
CA LEU A 159 -15.88 -3.49 -41.11
C LEU A 159 -17.26 -3.94 -40.63
N THR A 160 -17.61 -5.23 -40.74
CA THR A 160 -18.84 -5.80 -40.17
C THR A 160 -18.53 -7.05 -39.35
N ARG A 161 -19.48 -7.46 -38.49
CA ARG A 161 -19.32 -8.64 -37.62
C ARG A 161 -19.06 -9.92 -38.43
N THR A 162 -19.72 -10.08 -39.57
CA THR A 162 -19.62 -11.28 -40.43
C THR A 162 -18.39 -11.25 -41.35
N THR A 163 -17.78 -10.09 -41.55
CA THR A 163 -16.59 -9.89 -42.37
C THR A 163 -15.34 -9.65 -41.52
N ALA A 164 -15.25 -10.27 -40.33
CA ALA A 164 -14.10 -10.12 -39.46
C ALA A 164 -12.79 -10.56 -40.15
N VAL A 165 -11.73 -9.79 -39.93
CA VAL A 165 -10.37 -10.14 -40.39
C VAL A 165 -9.71 -11.11 -39.42
N LYS A 166 -8.63 -11.76 -39.86
CA LYS A 166 -7.90 -12.72 -39.03
C LYS A 166 -6.93 -12.03 -38.08
N ASN A 167 -6.14 -11.10 -38.62
CA ASN A 167 -5.08 -10.40 -37.92
C ASN A 167 -5.58 -9.08 -37.33
N ILE A 168 -5.26 -8.85 -36.05
CA ILE A 168 -5.61 -7.60 -35.35
C ILE A 168 -4.94 -6.37 -36.00
N PRO A 169 -3.65 -6.41 -36.41
CA PRO A 169 -3.04 -5.32 -37.17
C PRO A 169 -3.77 -4.97 -38.46
N THR A 170 -4.32 -5.96 -39.16
CA THR A 170 -5.17 -5.76 -40.33
C THR A 170 -6.47 -5.04 -39.97
N ALA A 171 -7.09 -5.37 -38.82
CA ALA A 171 -8.29 -4.68 -38.34
C ALA A 171 -7.99 -3.21 -38.01
N ILE A 172 -6.85 -2.92 -37.39
CA ILE A 172 -6.38 -1.56 -37.10
C ILE A 172 -6.22 -0.76 -38.40
N ALA A 173 -5.50 -1.31 -39.39
CA ALA A 173 -5.28 -0.63 -40.67
C ALA A 173 -6.60 -0.30 -41.38
N LYS A 174 -7.56 -1.23 -41.37
CA LYS A 174 -8.87 -1.02 -41.99
C LYS A 174 -9.74 -0.04 -41.22
N ALA A 175 -9.70 -0.06 -39.89
CA ALA A 175 -10.36 0.94 -39.06
C ALA A 175 -9.81 2.36 -39.33
N LEU A 176 -8.47 2.51 -39.35
CA LEU A 176 -7.78 3.77 -39.66
C LEU A 176 -8.20 4.32 -41.04
N ALA A 177 -8.27 3.46 -42.05
CA ALA A 177 -8.63 3.86 -43.42
C ALA A 177 -10.03 4.47 -43.54
N VAL A 178 -10.94 4.17 -42.60
CA VAL A 178 -12.30 4.70 -42.57
C VAL A 178 -12.59 5.58 -41.34
N GLY A 179 -11.56 6.02 -40.63
CA GLY A 179 -11.70 6.90 -39.46
C GLY A 179 -12.39 6.26 -38.25
N ARG A 180 -12.33 4.94 -38.08
CA ARG A 180 -12.86 4.21 -36.91
C ARG A 180 -11.76 3.95 -35.90
N THR A 181 -12.11 3.96 -34.61
CA THR A 181 -11.17 3.74 -33.50
C THR A 181 -11.50 2.55 -32.61
N ASN A 182 -12.69 1.95 -32.73
CA ASN A 182 -13.02 0.74 -31.98
C ASN A 182 -12.53 -0.51 -32.73
N ILE A 183 -11.86 -1.40 -32.01
CA ILE A 183 -11.44 -2.73 -32.48
C ILE A 183 -12.09 -3.76 -31.56
N TYR A 184 -12.91 -4.63 -32.12
CA TYR A 184 -13.59 -5.73 -31.42
C TYR A 184 -12.89 -7.05 -31.77
N ILE A 185 -12.48 -7.80 -30.74
CA ILE A 185 -11.71 -9.03 -30.92
C ILE A 185 -12.50 -10.18 -30.30
N ALA A 186 -12.77 -11.21 -31.10
CA ALA A 186 -13.43 -12.42 -30.62
C ALA A 186 -12.53 -13.21 -29.67
N THR A 187 -13.11 -14.01 -28.79
CA THR A 187 -12.44 -15.03 -28.00
C THR A 187 -11.70 -15.98 -28.94
N GLY A 188 -10.48 -16.35 -28.56
CA GLY A 188 -9.60 -17.17 -29.37
C GLY A 188 -8.15 -16.93 -28.98
N THR A 189 -7.26 -17.78 -29.49
CA THR A 189 -5.81 -17.63 -29.32
C THR A 189 -5.21 -17.05 -30.58
N TYR A 190 -4.58 -15.89 -30.45
CA TYR A 190 -3.90 -15.15 -31.50
C TYR A 190 -2.40 -15.30 -31.26
N THR A 191 -1.72 -15.99 -32.17
CA THR A 191 -0.29 -16.31 -32.09
C THR A 191 0.51 -15.56 -33.15
N ARG A 192 1.83 -15.72 -33.13
CA ARG A 192 2.73 -15.07 -34.07
C ARG A 192 2.34 -15.45 -35.51
N ALA A 193 2.22 -14.45 -36.39
CA ALA A 193 1.78 -14.62 -37.79
C ALA A 193 0.37 -15.21 -37.95
N ASN A 194 -0.38 -15.38 -36.86
CA ASN A 194 -1.69 -15.99 -36.83
C ASN A 194 -2.57 -15.26 -35.80
N GLY A 195 -2.86 -14.00 -36.10
CA GLY A 195 -3.64 -13.10 -35.26
C GLY A 195 -2.88 -11.82 -34.85
N ILE A 196 -1.58 -11.93 -34.61
CA ILE A 196 -0.66 -10.82 -34.31
C ILE A 196 0.57 -10.85 -35.23
N ASN A 197 1.32 -9.74 -35.29
CA ASN A 197 2.51 -9.63 -36.15
C ASN A 197 3.57 -10.70 -35.84
N ASN A 198 4.41 -10.99 -36.83
CA ASN A 198 5.54 -11.90 -36.67
C ASN A 198 6.82 -11.23 -36.12
N THR A 199 6.75 -9.92 -35.84
CA THR A 199 7.81 -9.07 -35.30
C THR A 199 7.42 -8.53 -33.92
N THR A 200 8.34 -7.78 -33.30
CA THR A 200 8.04 -7.00 -32.10
C THR A 200 7.82 -5.53 -32.50
N PRO A 201 6.70 -4.90 -32.12
CA PRO A 201 5.61 -5.46 -31.32
C PRO A 201 4.65 -6.35 -32.13
N GLY A 202 3.96 -7.26 -31.43
CA GLY A 202 2.87 -8.05 -32.02
C GLY A 202 1.70 -7.18 -32.50
N ILE A 203 1.39 -6.12 -31.77
CA ILE A 203 0.36 -5.12 -32.06
C ILE A 203 0.92 -3.74 -31.67
N ASP A 204 0.84 -2.79 -32.59
CA ASP A 204 1.11 -1.37 -32.31
C ASP A 204 -0.23 -0.64 -32.11
N VAL A 205 -0.42 -0.05 -30.94
CA VAL A 205 -1.70 0.53 -30.50
C VAL A 205 -1.72 2.03 -30.84
N PRO A 206 -2.56 2.48 -31.78
CA PRO A 206 -2.61 3.90 -32.14
C PRO A 206 -3.32 4.75 -31.08
N ARG A 207 -3.04 6.05 -31.06
CA ARG A 207 -3.72 7.04 -30.21
C ARG A 207 -5.24 7.03 -30.41
N GLY A 208 -6.00 7.13 -29.32
CA GLY A 208 -7.47 7.19 -29.32
C GLY A 208 -8.19 5.87 -29.64
N PHE A 209 -7.46 4.77 -29.83
CA PHE A 209 -8.07 3.49 -30.15
C PHE A 209 -8.61 2.76 -28.93
N ARG A 210 -9.69 2.01 -29.14
CA ARG A 210 -10.39 1.22 -28.13
C ARG A 210 -10.38 -0.25 -28.52
N PHE A 211 -9.60 -1.07 -27.83
CA PHE A 211 -9.47 -2.50 -28.03
C PHE A 211 -10.32 -3.26 -27.03
N ARG A 212 -11.26 -4.08 -27.52
CA ARG A 212 -12.20 -4.84 -26.70
C ARG A 212 -12.10 -6.32 -27.03
N GLY A 213 -11.41 -7.08 -26.18
CA GLY A 213 -11.30 -8.53 -26.31
C GLY A 213 -12.51 -9.28 -25.74
N GLY A 214 -12.55 -10.59 -25.96
CA GLY A 214 -13.47 -11.49 -25.29
C GLY A 214 -14.89 -11.56 -25.87
N TRP A 215 -15.09 -11.11 -27.11
CA TRP A 215 -16.37 -11.24 -27.80
C TRP A 215 -16.62 -12.68 -28.28
N ASP A 216 -17.87 -13.15 -28.29
CA ASP A 216 -18.17 -14.39 -28.99
C ASP A 216 -17.88 -14.28 -30.51
N SER A 217 -17.91 -15.40 -31.23
CA SER A 217 -17.63 -15.43 -32.68
C SER A 217 -18.62 -14.61 -33.52
N GLY A 218 -19.79 -14.29 -32.97
CA GLY A 218 -20.80 -13.44 -33.60
C GLY A 218 -20.70 -11.96 -33.21
N PHE A 219 -19.79 -11.58 -32.31
CA PHE A 219 -19.68 -10.25 -31.70
C PHE A 219 -21.00 -9.76 -31.09
N ASN A 220 -21.77 -10.67 -30.47
CA ASN A 220 -23.04 -10.34 -29.82
C ASN A 220 -22.87 -10.14 -28.31
N THR A 221 -22.05 -10.99 -27.67
CA THR A 221 -21.79 -10.94 -26.24
C THR A 221 -20.30 -10.91 -25.95
N GLN A 222 -19.91 -10.22 -24.87
CA GLN A 222 -18.53 -10.17 -24.39
C GLN A 222 -18.45 -10.95 -23.06
N SER A 223 -17.98 -12.19 -23.12
CA SER A 223 -18.08 -13.16 -22.01
C SER A 223 -16.73 -13.75 -21.57
N GLY A 224 -15.66 -13.56 -22.34
CA GLY A 224 -14.35 -14.16 -22.06
C GLY A 224 -13.18 -13.21 -22.24
N TYR A 225 -12.04 -13.77 -22.65
CA TYR A 225 -10.82 -13.05 -22.99
C TYR A 225 -10.39 -13.40 -24.41
N SER A 226 -9.77 -12.44 -25.10
CA SER A 226 -8.96 -12.74 -26.28
C SER A 226 -7.53 -13.01 -25.82
N THR A 227 -6.99 -14.18 -26.16
CA THR A 227 -5.65 -14.60 -25.73
C THR A 227 -4.63 -14.20 -26.79
N LEU A 228 -3.70 -13.31 -26.43
CA LEU A 228 -2.56 -12.97 -27.27
C LEU A 228 -1.34 -13.71 -26.74
N TYR A 229 -0.83 -14.64 -27.54
CA TYR A 229 0.26 -15.52 -27.13
C TYR A 229 1.52 -15.24 -27.97
N GLY A 230 2.57 -14.75 -27.31
CA GLY A 230 3.84 -14.39 -27.93
C GLY A 230 4.75 -15.57 -28.28
N GLU A 231 4.34 -16.80 -27.96
CA GLU A 231 5.06 -18.07 -28.26
C GLU A 231 6.52 -18.07 -27.79
N ASN A 232 6.82 -17.39 -26.68
CA ASN A 232 8.16 -17.19 -26.14
C ASN A 232 9.15 -16.69 -27.21
N SER A 233 8.66 -15.90 -28.16
CA SER A 233 9.42 -15.42 -29.31
C SER A 233 9.23 -13.92 -29.57
N ILE A 234 8.07 -13.37 -29.23
CA ILE A 234 7.78 -11.94 -29.34
C ILE A 234 8.20 -11.25 -28.04
N ALA A 235 9.05 -10.23 -28.12
CA ALA A 235 9.50 -9.50 -26.95
C ALA A 235 8.37 -8.63 -26.35
N THR A 236 7.61 -7.94 -27.20
CA THR A 236 6.47 -7.11 -26.79
C THR A 236 5.22 -7.47 -27.57
N ILE A 237 4.14 -7.86 -26.89
CA ILE A 237 2.88 -8.23 -27.57
C ILE A 237 2.10 -6.98 -27.96
N MET A 238 1.88 -6.04 -27.04
CA MET A 238 1.25 -4.75 -27.31
C MET A 238 2.20 -3.60 -26.97
N ARG A 239 2.45 -2.70 -27.93
CA ARG A 239 3.15 -1.44 -27.71
C ARG A 239 2.18 -0.27 -27.79
N ILE A 240 2.26 0.64 -26.82
CA ILE A 240 1.46 1.85 -26.72
C ILE A 240 2.44 3.01 -26.53
N THR A 241 2.72 3.79 -27.56
CA THR A 241 3.75 4.84 -27.49
C THR A 241 3.20 6.18 -27.96
N ASN A 242 3.46 7.26 -27.20
CA ASN A 242 2.99 8.61 -27.52
C ASN A 242 1.48 8.67 -27.76
N ALA A 243 0.71 8.00 -26.90
CA ALA A 243 -0.71 7.77 -27.11
C ALA A 243 -1.55 8.37 -25.99
N TRP A 244 -2.73 8.86 -26.34
CA TRP A 244 -3.73 9.32 -25.39
C TRP A 244 -5.10 8.71 -25.70
N ASP A 245 -5.97 8.69 -24.69
CA ASP A 245 -7.35 8.18 -24.78
C ASP A 245 -7.43 6.74 -25.33
N VAL A 246 -6.40 5.94 -25.08
CA VAL A 246 -6.39 4.51 -25.42
C VAL A 246 -7.19 3.73 -24.38
N TYR A 247 -8.03 2.81 -24.85
CA TYR A 247 -8.81 1.93 -23.98
C TYR A 247 -8.54 0.47 -24.36
N ILE A 248 -8.12 -0.36 -23.41
CA ILE A 248 -7.84 -1.78 -23.63
C ILE A 248 -8.58 -2.59 -22.56
N GLU A 249 -9.37 -3.57 -22.97
CA GLU A 249 -10.07 -4.46 -22.04
C GLU A 249 -10.12 -5.92 -22.46
N ARG A 250 -10.16 -6.81 -21.46
CA ARG A 250 -10.49 -8.24 -21.60
C ARG A 250 -9.54 -9.02 -22.51
N PHE A 251 -8.24 -8.81 -22.31
CA PHE A 251 -7.19 -9.61 -22.93
C PHE A 251 -6.45 -10.49 -21.92
N MET A 252 -6.03 -11.66 -22.37
CA MET A 252 -5.03 -12.48 -21.69
C MET A 252 -3.75 -12.44 -22.52
N LEU A 253 -2.64 -11.96 -21.95
CA LEU A 253 -1.36 -11.84 -22.64
C LEU A 253 -0.31 -12.75 -21.97
N SER A 254 0.32 -13.61 -22.76
CA SER A 254 1.30 -14.58 -22.28
C SER A 254 2.41 -14.89 -23.28
N GLY A 255 3.51 -15.48 -22.80
CA GLY A 255 4.61 -15.94 -23.65
C GLY A 255 5.41 -14.83 -24.31
N ALA A 256 5.46 -13.62 -23.73
CA ALA A 256 6.40 -12.59 -24.15
C ALA A 256 7.81 -12.87 -23.58
N THR A 257 8.86 -12.56 -24.36
CA THR A 257 10.28 -12.69 -23.94
C THR A 257 10.86 -11.43 -23.32
N ASN A 258 10.07 -10.36 -23.22
CA ASN A 258 10.41 -9.14 -22.50
C ASN A 258 9.18 -8.69 -21.70
N ARG A 259 8.30 -7.89 -22.28
CA ARG A 259 7.15 -7.25 -21.61
C ARG A 259 5.92 -7.42 -22.50
N PRO A 260 4.85 -8.12 -22.09
CA PRO A 260 3.68 -8.28 -22.96
C PRO A 260 3.00 -6.93 -23.27
N ILE A 261 3.07 -5.96 -22.35
CA ILE A 261 2.65 -4.57 -22.61
C ILE A 261 3.83 -3.60 -22.37
N ASP A 262 4.13 -2.80 -23.37
CA ASP A 262 5.10 -1.68 -23.31
C ASP A 262 4.37 -0.36 -23.56
N ALA A 263 4.13 0.41 -22.49
CA ALA A 263 3.40 1.67 -22.55
C ALA A 263 4.34 2.85 -22.25
N GLN A 264 4.52 3.77 -23.19
CA GLN A 264 5.46 4.88 -23.05
C GLN A 264 4.81 6.20 -23.47
N TYR A 265 4.94 7.23 -22.64
CA TYR A 265 4.39 8.57 -22.86
C TYR A 265 2.87 8.51 -23.10
N ILE A 266 2.14 7.92 -22.15
CA ILE A 266 0.70 7.71 -22.25
C ILE A 266 -0.09 8.63 -21.33
N THR A 267 -1.23 9.15 -21.82
CA THR A 267 -2.10 10.07 -21.06
C THR A 267 -3.57 9.70 -21.20
N ASN A 268 -4.35 9.74 -20.11
CA ASN A 268 -5.78 9.41 -20.11
C ASN A 268 -6.10 8.02 -20.67
N CYS A 269 -5.19 7.05 -20.52
CA CYS A 269 -5.38 5.70 -21.00
C CYS A 269 -6.02 4.81 -19.93
N VAL A 270 -6.82 3.84 -20.36
CA VAL A 270 -7.46 2.85 -19.49
C VAL A 270 -7.09 1.46 -19.96
N ILE A 271 -6.47 0.67 -19.08
CA ILE A 271 -6.16 -0.73 -19.30
C ILE A 271 -6.83 -1.51 -18.17
N THR A 272 -7.92 -2.21 -18.49
CA THR A 272 -8.82 -2.78 -17.48
C THR A 272 -9.20 -4.22 -17.79
N ASN A 273 -9.42 -5.04 -16.76
CA ASN A 273 -9.83 -6.44 -16.90
C ASN A 273 -8.89 -7.25 -17.82
N CYS A 274 -7.58 -7.00 -17.75
CA CYS A 274 -6.58 -7.78 -18.46
C CYS A 274 -5.86 -8.76 -17.52
N ILE A 275 -5.36 -9.85 -18.08
CA ILE A 275 -4.54 -10.85 -17.36
C ILE A 275 -3.20 -10.95 -18.08
N LEU A 276 -2.11 -10.62 -17.38
CA LEU A 276 -0.74 -10.77 -17.86
C LEU A 276 -0.13 -11.95 -17.12
N THR A 277 0.18 -13.03 -17.83
CA THR A 277 0.60 -14.28 -17.19
C THR A 277 1.72 -15.01 -17.93
N ALA A 278 2.64 -15.62 -17.18
CA ALA A 278 3.71 -16.45 -17.72
C ALA A 278 4.58 -15.73 -18.78
N ASN A 279 4.94 -14.47 -18.50
CA ASN A 279 5.87 -13.70 -19.32
C ASN A 279 7.23 -13.65 -18.63
N THR A 280 8.32 -13.70 -19.40
CA THR A 280 9.68 -13.72 -18.85
C THR A 280 10.51 -12.65 -19.51
N ASN A 281 11.06 -11.73 -18.71
CA ASN A 281 12.01 -10.71 -19.14
C ASN A 281 13.42 -11.09 -18.68
N THR A 282 14.24 -11.63 -19.59
CA THR A 282 15.60 -12.07 -19.27
C THR A 282 16.68 -11.00 -19.51
N GLY A 283 16.31 -9.80 -19.96
CA GLY A 283 17.28 -8.73 -20.25
C GLY A 283 18.01 -8.20 -19.01
N ALA A 284 19.21 -7.65 -19.19
CA ALA A 284 19.98 -7.06 -18.08
C ALA A 284 19.24 -5.90 -17.38
N SER A 285 18.46 -5.12 -18.14
CA SER A 285 17.60 -4.04 -17.66
C SER A 285 16.13 -4.48 -17.55
N SER A 286 15.86 -5.73 -17.16
CA SER A 286 14.52 -6.34 -17.16
C SER A 286 13.54 -5.62 -16.23
N TYR A 287 12.87 -4.61 -16.78
CA TYR A 287 11.80 -3.83 -16.18
C TYR A 287 10.45 -4.38 -16.63
N GLY A 288 9.56 -4.68 -15.69
CA GLY A 288 8.14 -4.98 -15.98
C GLY A 288 7.93 -6.34 -16.66
N GLY A 289 7.94 -7.43 -15.88
CA GLY A 289 7.69 -8.79 -16.41
C GLY A 289 6.28 -8.94 -17.00
N GLY A 290 5.29 -8.34 -16.34
CA GLY A 290 3.94 -8.16 -16.89
C GLY A 290 3.81 -6.87 -17.69
N MET A 291 4.10 -5.72 -17.10
CA MET A 291 3.94 -4.44 -17.82
C MET A 291 5.05 -3.47 -17.48
N PHE A 292 5.59 -2.83 -18.51
CA PHE A 292 6.43 -1.65 -18.34
C PHE A 292 5.66 -0.41 -18.76
N VAL A 293 5.76 0.61 -17.93
CA VAL A 293 5.14 1.91 -18.17
C VAL A 293 6.16 3.01 -17.96
N GLN A 294 6.29 3.91 -18.93
CA GLN A 294 7.13 5.11 -18.83
C GLN A 294 6.30 6.37 -19.08
N HIS A 295 6.45 7.40 -18.25
CA HIS A 295 5.76 8.70 -18.37
C HIS A 295 4.24 8.55 -18.53
N MET A 296 3.57 8.07 -17.48
CA MET A 296 2.12 7.85 -17.46
C MET A 296 1.36 8.94 -16.70
N TYR A 297 0.34 9.54 -17.30
CA TYR A 297 -0.44 10.61 -16.67
C TYR A 297 -1.95 10.34 -16.74
N ASN A 298 -2.64 10.51 -15.61
CA ASN A 298 -4.11 10.37 -15.52
C ASN A 298 -4.64 9.04 -16.07
N CYS A 299 -3.87 7.96 -15.94
CA CYS A 299 -4.26 6.65 -16.47
C CYS A 299 -4.86 5.75 -15.39
N ILE A 300 -5.68 4.79 -15.83
CA ILE A 300 -6.26 3.74 -14.98
C ILE A 300 -5.71 2.40 -15.44
N ILE A 301 -5.02 1.71 -14.53
CA ILE A 301 -4.58 0.33 -14.69
C ILE A 301 -5.36 -0.52 -13.70
N ASN A 302 -6.17 -1.45 -14.20
CA ASN A 302 -6.93 -2.41 -13.42
C ASN A 302 -6.77 -3.80 -14.02
N MET A 303 -5.76 -4.54 -13.58
CA MET A 303 -5.40 -5.81 -14.21
C MET A 303 -4.81 -6.82 -13.23
N SER A 304 -4.70 -8.08 -13.66
CA SER A 304 -3.99 -9.12 -12.93
C SER A 304 -2.66 -9.43 -13.60
N ALA A 305 -1.55 -9.35 -12.86
CA ALA A 305 -0.23 -9.79 -13.28
C ALA A 305 0.21 -10.98 -12.43
N ILE A 306 0.21 -12.17 -13.04
CA ILE A 306 0.37 -13.45 -12.34
C ILE A 306 1.56 -14.21 -12.91
N SER A 307 2.51 -14.63 -12.06
CA SER A 307 3.60 -15.52 -12.48
C SER A 307 4.42 -14.99 -13.66
N ASN A 308 4.69 -13.70 -13.67
CA ASN A 308 5.63 -13.08 -14.60
C ASN A 308 7.02 -12.96 -13.95
N SER A 309 8.07 -12.86 -14.76
CA SER A 309 9.45 -12.81 -14.28
C SER A 309 10.21 -11.62 -14.88
N ALA A 310 10.85 -10.81 -14.02
CA ALA A 310 11.76 -9.73 -14.39
C ALA A 310 12.66 -9.36 -13.19
N ASN A 311 13.86 -8.80 -13.43
CA ASN A 311 14.73 -8.36 -12.35
C ASN A 311 14.12 -7.22 -11.52
N ASN A 312 13.37 -6.32 -12.17
CA ASN A 312 12.77 -5.13 -11.58
C ASN A 312 11.29 -5.04 -11.94
N GLY A 313 10.39 -5.31 -10.98
CA GLY A 313 8.95 -5.27 -11.21
C GLY A 313 8.46 -6.47 -12.03
N GLY A 314 8.41 -7.65 -11.42
CA GLY A 314 7.86 -8.85 -12.05
C GLY A 314 6.42 -8.64 -12.51
N GLY A 315 5.57 -7.99 -11.71
CA GLY A 315 4.20 -7.65 -12.11
C GLY A 315 4.14 -6.42 -13.01
N ILE A 316 4.27 -5.23 -12.42
CA ILE A 316 4.31 -3.95 -13.16
C ILE A 316 5.50 -3.09 -12.71
N TYR A 317 6.15 -2.44 -13.67
CA TYR A 317 7.14 -1.40 -13.46
C TYR A 317 6.64 -0.09 -14.07
N VAL A 318 6.47 0.94 -13.24
CA VAL A 318 6.03 2.28 -13.66
C VAL A 318 7.13 3.28 -13.37
N GLU A 319 7.57 3.98 -14.41
CA GLU A 319 8.65 4.96 -14.41
C GLU A 319 8.12 6.34 -14.80
N TYR A 320 8.17 7.29 -13.88
CA TYR A 320 7.71 8.66 -14.06
C TYR A 320 6.22 8.80 -14.41
N GLY A 321 5.60 9.83 -13.84
CA GLY A 321 4.19 10.08 -14.09
C GLY A 321 3.45 10.57 -12.87
N ALA A 322 2.20 10.96 -13.09
CA ALA A 322 1.36 11.47 -12.02
C ALA A 322 -0.13 11.16 -12.18
N HIS A 323 -0.82 11.18 -11.04
CA HIS A 323 -2.29 11.09 -10.95
C HIS A 323 -2.87 9.81 -11.56
N ASN A 324 -2.14 8.70 -11.47
CA ASN A 324 -2.60 7.42 -11.97
C ASN A 324 -3.29 6.60 -10.88
N LYS A 325 -4.21 5.73 -11.31
CA LYS A 325 -4.86 4.74 -10.47
C LYS A 325 -4.41 3.34 -10.88
N ILE A 326 -3.79 2.61 -9.96
CA ILE A 326 -3.32 1.24 -10.17
C ILE A 326 -4.08 0.31 -9.22
N THR A 327 -4.77 -0.67 -9.78
CA THR A 327 -5.62 -1.63 -9.05
C THR A 327 -5.49 -3.03 -9.64
N GLY A 328 -5.92 -4.03 -8.87
CA GLY A 328 -5.96 -5.43 -9.31
C GLY A 328 -5.04 -6.35 -8.48
N MET A 329 -4.52 -7.40 -9.09
CA MET A 329 -3.79 -8.48 -8.41
C MET A 329 -2.40 -8.68 -9.00
N TYR A 330 -1.36 -8.63 -8.16
CA TYR A 330 0.04 -8.77 -8.58
C TYR A 330 0.68 -9.90 -7.77
N ILE A 331 0.55 -11.12 -8.30
CA ILE A 331 0.75 -12.35 -7.51
C ILE A 331 1.78 -13.31 -8.14
N ASN A 332 2.59 -13.94 -7.29
CA ASN A 332 3.54 -14.99 -7.66
C ASN A 332 4.54 -14.57 -8.74
N ASN A 333 4.87 -13.29 -8.85
CA ASN A 333 5.83 -12.81 -9.81
C ASN A 333 7.26 -12.98 -9.27
N TYR A 334 8.20 -13.25 -10.17
CA TYR A 334 9.62 -13.16 -9.90
C TYR A 334 10.09 -11.73 -10.21
N GLY A 335 10.43 -10.96 -9.18
CA GLY A 335 10.55 -9.50 -9.18
C GLY A 335 9.46 -8.84 -8.31
N CYS A 336 9.53 -7.52 -8.12
CA CYS A 336 8.49 -6.80 -7.35
C CYS A 336 7.10 -7.04 -7.96
N GLY A 337 6.05 -7.20 -7.15
CA GLY A 337 4.68 -7.16 -7.67
C GLY A 337 4.37 -5.82 -8.35
N ILE A 338 4.68 -4.71 -7.67
CA ILE A 338 4.55 -3.34 -8.20
C ILE A 338 5.84 -2.56 -7.92
N ARG A 339 6.36 -1.87 -8.93
CA ARG A 339 7.45 -0.90 -8.76
C ARG A 339 7.04 0.47 -9.27
N LEU A 340 7.16 1.47 -8.41
CA LEU A 340 6.94 2.89 -8.68
C LEU A 340 8.30 3.60 -8.63
N TYR A 341 8.75 4.14 -9.76
CA TYR A 341 10.01 4.85 -9.88
C TYR A 341 9.73 6.27 -10.36
N GLY A 342 10.12 7.31 -9.62
CA GLY A 342 9.89 8.69 -10.06
C GLY A 342 8.41 9.11 -10.12
N MET A 343 7.52 8.44 -9.38
CA MET A 343 6.07 8.60 -9.49
C MET A 343 5.52 9.64 -8.51
N HIS A 344 4.59 10.50 -8.96
CA HIS A 344 4.04 11.59 -8.15
C HIS A 344 2.51 11.50 -8.00
N SER A 345 1.99 11.57 -6.76
CA SER A 345 0.55 11.73 -6.53
C SER A 345 -0.33 10.62 -7.13
N ASN A 346 0.11 9.37 -7.05
CA ASN A 346 -0.64 8.21 -7.58
C ASN A 346 -1.43 7.50 -6.47
N TYR A 347 -2.48 6.80 -6.89
CA TYR A 347 -3.31 5.97 -6.03
C TYR A 347 -3.12 4.49 -6.39
N VAL A 348 -2.67 3.69 -5.44
CA VAL A 348 -2.53 2.23 -5.58
C VAL A 348 -3.47 1.55 -4.62
N ASP A 349 -4.31 0.64 -5.11
CA ASP A 349 -5.23 -0.17 -4.29
C ASP A 349 -5.27 -1.58 -4.88
N ALA A 350 -4.36 -2.42 -4.40
CA ALA A 350 -4.05 -3.68 -5.05
C ALA A 350 -3.76 -4.80 -4.04
N ILE A 351 -3.97 -6.03 -4.48
CA ILE A 351 -3.55 -7.23 -3.76
C ILE A 351 -2.19 -7.65 -4.31
N VAL A 352 -1.16 -7.62 -3.48
CA VAL A 352 0.23 -7.89 -3.87
C VAL A 352 0.80 -9.00 -3.01
N GLY A 353 0.94 -10.21 -3.54
CA GLY A 353 1.41 -11.31 -2.70
C GLY A 353 2.07 -12.51 -3.38
N GLY A 354 2.83 -13.28 -2.61
CA GLY A 354 3.55 -14.45 -3.11
C GLY A 354 4.70 -14.15 -4.07
N ASN A 355 5.07 -12.87 -4.24
CA ASN A 355 6.14 -12.49 -5.16
C ASN A 355 7.51 -12.81 -4.53
N ILE A 356 8.51 -13.03 -5.37
CA ILE A 356 9.89 -13.33 -4.96
C ILE A 356 10.83 -12.41 -5.73
N ALA A 357 11.63 -11.61 -5.06
CA ALA A 357 12.57 -10.72 -5.73
C ALA A 357 13.90 -10.69 -4.99
N ALA A 358 14.96 -10.26 -5.66
CA ALA A 358 16.18 -9.89 -4.96
C ALA A 358 15.86 -8.71 -4.02
N ASP A 359 15.57 -7.53 -4.54
CA ASP A 359 15.53 -6.29 -3.76
C ASP A 359 14.27 -6.11 -2.88
N CYS A 360 13.09 -5.99 -3.51
CA CYS A 360 11.79 -5.85 -2.84
C CYS A 360 10.78 -6.72 -3.58
N ALA A 361 10.01 -7.53 -2.86
CA ALA A 361 9.12 -8.50 -3.51
C ALA A 361 7.67 -7.99 -3.63
N GLY A 362 7.15 -7.27 -2.64
CA GLY A 362 5.82 -6.66 -2.74
C GLY A 362 5.79 -5.38 -3.58
N ILE A 363 5.80 -4.22 -2.91
CA ILE A 363 5.71 -2.89 -3.55
C ILE A 363 7.00 -2.09 -3.30
N SER A 364 7.65 -1.67 -4.38
CA SER A 364 8.83 -0.80 -4.32
C SER A 364 8.48 0.63 -4.72
N ILE A 365 8.78 1.60 -3.85
CA ILE A 365 8.61 3.04 -4.03
C ILE A 365 10.00 3.67 -4.08
N TYR A 366 10.38 4.17 -5.26
CA TYR A 366 11.72 4.66 -5.52
C TYR A 366 11.67 6.06 -6.08
N GLY A 367 12.30 7.02 -5.40
CA GLY A 367 12.19 8.44 -5.68
C GLY A 367 10.78 8.90 -6.06
N SER A 368 9.77 8.51 -5.27
CA SER A 368 8.38 8.76 -5.62
C SER A 368 7.69 9.56 -4.50
N LEU A 369 6.90 10.57 -4.88
CA LEU A 369 6.34 11.55 -3.95
C LEU A 369 4.82 11.46 -3.85
N SER A 370 4.29 11.64 -2.63
CA SER A 370 2.84 11.86 -2.41
C SER A 370 1.92 10.75 -2.94
N ASN A 371 2.41 9.51 -3.03
CA ASN A 371 1.59 8.38 -3.44
C ASN A 371 0.77 7.86 -2.26
N ILE A 372 -0.41 7.33 -2.55
CA ILE A 372 -1.30 6.72 -1.56
C ILE A 372 -1.45 5.24 -1.89
N ILE A 373 -1.15 4.37 -0.92
CA ILE A 373 -1.15 2.92 -1.10
C ILE A 373 -2.14 2.27 -0.14
N TYR A 374 -3.09 1.54 -0.71
CA TYR A 374 -4.10 0.70 -0.08
C TYR A 374 -3.96 -0.76 -0.54
N GLY A 375 -4.76 -1.63 0.08
CA GLY A 375 -4.84 -3.05 -0.26
C GLY A 375 -4.04 -3.93 0.70
N ASP A 376 -3.75 -5.15 0.24
CA ASP A 376 -3.11 -6.21 1.03
C ASP A 376 -1.75 -6.56 0.41
N VAL A 377 -0.67 -6.45 1.19
CA VAL A 377 0.69 -6.82 0.78
C VAL A 377 1.17 -7.99 1.63
N TYR A 378 1.18 -9.20 1.06
CA TYR A 378 1.41 -10.40 1.86
C TYR A 378 2.24 -11.52 1.23
N SER A 379 2.92 -12.30 2.08
CA SER A 379 3.66 -13.51 1.66
C SER A 379 4.70 -13.26 0.57
N ASN A 380 5.26 -12.05 0.49
CA ASN A 380 6.31 -11.73 -0.44
C ASN A 380 7.69 -12.06 0.17
N VAL A 381 8.64 -12.49 -0.66
CA VAL A 381 9.99 -12.91 -0.23
C VAL A 381 11.08 -12.11 -0.93
N SER A 382 11.78 -11.25 -0.19
CA SER A 382 12.98 -10.56 -0.66
C SER A 382 14.23 -11.37 -0.31
N THR A 383 15.09 -11.64 -1.30
CA THR A 383 16.24 -12.54 -1.17
C THR A 383 17.61 -11.85 -1.16
N ASN A 384 17.70 -10.56 -1.47
CA ASN A 384 18.99 -9.94 -1.83
C ASN A 384 20.05 -10.06 -0.74
N ALA A 385 21.20 -10.65 -1.10
CA ALA A 385 22.42 -10.68 -0.29
C ALA A 385 23.38 -9.51 -0.57
N GLY A 386 23.00 -8.57 -1.45
CA GLY A 386 23.84 -7.44 -1.85
C GLY A 386 24.09 -6.47 -0.70
N GLY A 387 25.25 -6.60 -0.05
CA GLY A 387 25.65 -5.90 1.18
C GLY A 387 25.82 -4.38 1.14
N GLY A 388 25.09 -3.66 0.28
CA GLY A 388 25.11 -2.20 0.23
C GLY A 388 23.75 -1.62 0.59
N GLY A 389 23.57 -1.20 1.85
CA GLY A 389 22.61 -0.18 2.35
C GLY A 389 21.16 -0.15 1.83
N GLY A 390 20.71 -1.18 1.12
CA GLY A 390 19.50 -1.11 0.29
C GLY A 390 18.74 -2.42 0.18
N ALA A 391 19.20 -3.51 0.78
CA ALA A 391 18.43 -4.76 0.84
C ALA A 391 17.39 -4.67 1.97
N GLY A 392 16.10 -4.63 1.62
CA GLY A 392 15.03 -4.60 2.61
C GLY A 392 13.64 -4.46 2.02
N GLY A 393 12.61 -4.67 2.85
CA GLY A 393 11.21 -4.46 2.49
C GLY A 393 10.62 -5.68 1.78
N GLY A 394 10.44 -6.78 2.52
CA GLY A 394 9.76 -7.96 1.99
C GLY A 394 8.38 -7.59 1.44
N GLY A 395 7.61 -6.81 2.21
CA GLY A 395 6.34 -6.24 1.80
C GLY A 395 6.49 -4.95 1.00
N ILE A 396 6.84 -3.83 1.66
CA ILE A 396 6.96 -2.52 1.02
C ILE A 396 8.37 -1.96 1.23
N LYS A 397 9.00 -1.48 0.16
CA LYS A 397 10.27 -0.76 0.21
C LYS A 397 10.09 0.68 -0.23
N MET A 398 10.63 1.62 0.54
CA MET A 398 10.74 3.03 0.19
C MET A 398 12.21 3.43 0.16
N ASN A 399 12.70 3.93 -0.98
CA ASN A 399 14.09 4.35 -1.14
C ASN A 399 14.18 5.74 -1.81
N GLY A 400 15.02 6.63 -1.25
CA GLY A 400 15.09 8.05 -1.58
C GLY A 400 16.29 8.49 -2.41
N THR A 401 16.87 7.66 -3.30
CA THR A 401 17.91 8.20 -4.19
C THR A 401 17.27 9.12 -5.23
N PHE A 402 17.56 10.41 -5.13
CA PHE A 402 17.13 11.55 -5.95
C PHE A 402 16.17 11.25 -7.13
N PRO A 403 14.92 11.75 -7.08
CA PRO A 403 14.31 12.50 -5.97
C PRO A 403 14.11 11.62 -4.71
N SER A 404 13.91 12.22 -3.55
CA SER A 404 13.57 11.50 -2.31
C SER A 404 12.18 10.86 -2.40
N SER A 405 11.92 9.78 -1.66
CA SER A 405 10.58 9.16 -1.61
C SER A 405 9.75 9.73 -0.45
N ASP A 406 9.28 10.97 -0.60
CA ASP A 406 8.65 11.74 0.48
C ASP A 406 7.13 11.84 0.40
N ARG A 407 6.51 12.07 1.56
CA ARG A 407 5.05 12.36 1.70
C ARG A 407 4.12 11.25 1.20
N ASN A 408 4.60 10.01 1.08
CA ASN A 408 3.76 8.88 0.74
C ASN A 408 2.90 8.47 1.95
N VAL A 409 1.69 7.97 1.67
CA VAL A 409 0.73 7.49 2.68
C VAL A 409 0.49 6.01 2.45
N ILE A 410 0.84 5.20 3.44
CA ILE A 410 0.69 3.73 3.40
C ILE A 410 -0.46 3.33 4.33
N ASN A 411 -1.61 3.02 3.73
CA ASN A 411 -2.81 2.52 4.40
C ASN A 411 -3.01 1.01 4.20
N ALA A 412 -2.10 0.35 3.47
CA ALA A 412 -2.15 -1.08 3.18
C ALA A 412 -1.83 -1.97 4.40
N SER A 413 -2.47 -3.13 4.48
CA SER A 413 -2.11 -4.18 5.44
C SER A 413 -0.86 -4.93 4.96
N VAL A 414 0.18 -5.01 5.79
CA VAL A 414 1.48 -5.61 5.42
C VAL A 414 1.78 -6.80 6.31
N ARG A 415 1.66 -8.03 5.79
CA ARG A 415 1.76 -9.25 6.62
C ARG A 415 2.40 -10.47 5.98
N TYR A 416 2.98 -11.34 6.79
CA TYR A 416 3.60 -12.60 6.33
C TYR A 416 4.73 -12.43 5.32
N ASN A 417 5.30 -11.23 5.19
CA ASN A 417 6.41 -11.01 4.27
C ASN A 417 7.73 -11.42 4.92
N VAL A 418 8.68 -11.86 4.10
CA VAL A 418 9.98 -12.34 4.53
C VAL A 418 11.08 -11.61 3.77
N VAL A 419 12.11 -11.17 4.50
CA VAL A 419 13.39 -10.80 3.91
C VAL A 419 14.46 -11.74 4.43
N THR A 420 15.26 -12.35 3.55
CA THR A 420 16.26 -13.36 3.97
C THR A 420 17.65 -12.79 4.24
N ASN A 421 17.91 -11.56 3.80
CA ASN A 421 19.22 -10.89 3.89
C ASN A 421 19.08 -9.35 3.91
N GLY A 422 18.22 -8.81 4.77
CA GLY A 422 17.95 -7.39 4.78
C GLY A 422 17.12 -6.94 5.97
N ASP A 423 16.81 -5.65 6.00
CA ASP A 423 16.01 -5.03 7.05
C ASP A 423 14.54 -4.87 6.63
N GLY A 424 13.61 -4.74 7.58
CA GLY A 424 12.21 -4.44 7.27
C GLY A 424 11.49 -5.61 6.60
N GLY A 425 11.20 -6.68 7.35
CA GLY A 425 10.43 -7.82 6.81
C GLY A 425 9.10 -7.36 6.23
N GLY A 426 8.39 -6.47 6.93
CA GLY A 426 7.20 -5.80 6.43
C GLY A 426 7.54 -4.59 5.56
N ILE A 427 8.00 -3.50 6.18
CA ILE A 427 8.30 -2.22 5.53
C ILE A 427 9.76 -1.84 5.73
N TYR A 428 10.44 -1.39 4.68
CA TYR A 428 11.77 -0.81 4.76
C TYR A 428 11.80 0.62 4.22
N ILE A 429 12.42 1.55 4.95
CA ILE A 429 12.50 2.98 4.62
C ILE A 429 13.96 3.42 4.64
N ALA A 430 14.51 3.88 3.51
CA ALA A 430 15.94 4.20 3.41
C ALA A 430 16.27 5.50 2.66
N ASN A 431 17.36 6.15 3.08
CA ASN A 431 18.06 7.25 2.40
C ASN A 431 17.29 8.58 2.35
N SER A 432 17.34 9.34 3.44
CA SER A 432 16.82 10.72 3.57
C SER A 432 15.35 10.90 3.23
N ILE A 433 14.57 9.85 3.43
CA ILE A 433 13.14 9.83 3.22
C ILE A 433 12.42 10.54 4.37
N SER A 434 11.52 11.47 4.04
CA SER A 434 10.76 12.25 5.02
C SER A 434 9.29 12.49 4.73
N GLY A 435 8.53 12.76 5.80
CA GLY A 435 7.12 13.13 5.73
C GLY A 435 6.17 12.00 5.35
N ASN A 436 6.62 10.75 5.32
CA ASN A 436 5.73 9.62 5.02
C ASN A 436 4.88 9.27 6.23
N THR A 437 3.66 8.79 5.97
CA THR A 437 2.71 8.35 6.99
C THR A 437 2.33 6.90 6.76
N ILE A 438 2.45 6.06 7.78
CA ILE A 438 2.10 4.64 7.74
C ILE A 438 0.95 4.40 8.72
N ASN A 439 -0.26 4.17 8.20
CA ASN A 439 -1.46 3.91 8.98
C ASN A 439 -1.86 2.42 8.99
N GLY A 440 -1.45 1.67 7.97
CA GLY A 440 -1.79 0.26 7.83
C GLY A 440 -1.13 -0.63 8.88
N ALA A 441 -1.80 -1.73 9.25
CA ALA A 441 -1.26 -2.70 10.20
C ALA A 441 -0.08 -3.49 9.61
N ILE A 442 0.94 -3.74 10.42
CA ILE A 442 2.17 -4.43 10.02
C ILE A 442 2.35 -5.62 10.95
N SER A 443 2.11 -6.84 10.43
CA SER A 443 2.08 -8.01 11.30
C SER A 443 2.65 -9.29 10.73
N GLN A 444 3.24 -10.13 11.58
CA GLN A 444 3.70 -11.48 11.19
C GLN A 444 4.73 -11.48 10.07
N ASN A 445 5.49 -10.38 9.94
CA ASN A 445 6.59 -10.30 8.99
C ASN A 445 7.89 -10.79 9.64
N LYS A 446 8.84 -11.23 8.81
CA LYS A 446 10.07 -11.85 9.27
C LYS A 446 11.28 -11.27 8.55
N ALA A 447 12.24 -10.77 9.32
CA ALA A 447 13.58 -10.46 8.85
C ALA A 447 14.53 -11.57 9.29
N VAL A 448 15.10 -12.30 8.34
CA VAL A 448 16.10 -13.34 8.56
C VAL A 448 17.43 -12.82 8.06
N ARG A 449 18.51 -13.21 8.75
CA ARG A 449 19.87 -12.97 8.33
C ARG A 449 20.56 -14.31 8.10
N SER A 450 21.08 -14.55 6.89
CA SER A 450 22.09 -15.59 6.70
C SER A 450 23.43 -15.15 7.33
N SER A 451 24.14 -16.09 7.95
CA SER A 451 25.38 -15.83 8.69
C SER A 451 26.40 -15.04 7.85
N GLY A 452 26.89 -13.89 8.35
CA GLY A 452 28.02 -13.15 7.77
C GLY A 452 27.77 -11.67 7.39
N LEU A 453 26.53 -11.24 7.14
CA LEU A 453 26.23 -9.86 6.64
C LEU A 453 25.55 -8.98 7.68
N SER A 454 25.91 -7.71 7.85
CA SER A 454 25.43 -6.83 8.95
C SER A 454 23.92 -6.51 9.02
N ALA A 455 23.08 -6.98 8.09
CA ALA A 455 21.65 -6.63 7.99
C ALA A 455 20.71 -7.79 8.38
N GLY A 456 19.52 -7.47 8.93
CA GLY A 456 18.55 -8.42 9.50
C GLY A 456 17.58 -7.81 10.52
N ASN A 457 17.45 -6.49 10.55
CA ASN A 457 16.80 -5.72 11.62
C ASN A 457 15.37 -5.36 11.24
N GLY A 458 14.48 -5.14 12.22
CA GLY A 458 13.14 -4.64 11.93
C GLY A 458 12.26 -5.69 11.26
N GLY A 459 11.84 -6.73 11.98
CA GLY A 459 10.94 -7.74 11.42
C GLY A 459 9.68 -7.10 10.82
N GLY A 460 9.12 -6.11 11.52
CA GLY A 460 8.03 -5.26 11.02
C GLY A 460 8.53 -4.12 10.15
N ILE A 461 9.21 -3.14 10.74
CA ILE A 461 9.72 -1.93 10.08
C ILE A 461 11.24 -1.81 10.27
N GLY A 462 11.97 -1.65 9.17
CA GLY A 462 13.38 -1.24 9.17
C GLY A 462 13.53 0.17 8.61
N MET A 463 14.28 1.03 9.28
CA MET A 463 14.55 2.40 8.84
C MET A 463 16.05 2.67 8.86
N TYR A 464 16.58 3.23 7.76
CA TYR A 464 17.99 3.59 7.59
C TYR A 464 18.10 5.00 7.04
N GLN A 465 18.70 5.93 7.81
CA GLN A 465 18.80 7.34 7.41
C GLN A 465 17.44 7.97 7.03
N ALA A 466 16.35 7.52 7.65
CA ALA A 466 14.99 8.00 7.37
C ALA A 466 14.53 8.96 8.48
N ASN A 467 13.95 10.09 8.09
CA ASN A 467 13.73 11.21 8.99
C ASN A 467 12.28 11.70 8.96
N SER A 468 11.74 12.17 10.08
CA SER A 468 10.44 12.86 10.12
C SER A 468 9.27 12.05 9.51
N ASN A 469 9.26 10.74 9.70
CA ASN A 469 8.14 9.88 9.29
C ASN A 469 7.18 9.65 10.46
N VAL A 470 5.91 9.34 10.14
CA VAL A 470 4.85 9.09 11.12
C VAL A 470 4.33 7.67 10.97
N ILE A 471 4.32 6.92 12.05
CA ILE A 471 3.83 5.53 12.11
C ILE A 471 2.65 5.47 13.08
N ASN A 472 1.44 5.41 12.52
CA ASN A 472 0.18 5.26 13.26
C ASN A 472 -0.29 3.79 13.30
N GLY A 473 0.07 3.00 12.31
CA GLY A 473 -0.31 1.59 12.22
C GLY A 473 0.35 0.72 13.30
N ALA A 474 -0.39 -0.27 13.80
CA ALA A 474 0.15 -1.21 14.78
C ALA A 474 1.21 -2.13 14.15
N VAL A 475 2.30 -2.37 14.88
CA VAL A 475 3.42 -3.23 14.49
C VAL A 475 3.45 -4.45 15.42
N THR A 476 2.91 -5.59 14.97
CA THR A 476 2.65 -6.74 15.86
C THR A 476 3.10 -8.10 15.36
N PHE A 477 3.50 -9.00 16.27
CA PHE A 477 3.86 -10.38 15.91
C PHE A 477 4.97 -10.52 14.87
N ASN A 478 5.83 -9.52 14.70
CA ASN A 478 6.92 -9.57 13.75
C ASN A 478 8.17 -10.20 14.38
N GLU A 479 9.03 -10.78 13.55
CA GLU A 479 10.20 -11.53 14.00
C GLU A 479 11.48 -11.04 13.30
N SER A 480 12.55 -10.81 14.07
CA SER A 480 13.91 -10.57 13.57
C SER A 480 14.84 -11.68 14.05
N ILE A 481 15.27 -12.52 13.11
CA ILE A 481 16.26 -13.58 13.30
C ILE A 481 17.60 -13.07 12.79
N SER A 482 18.27 -12.27 13.62
CA SER A 482 19.57 -11.69 13.33
C SER A 482 20.60 -12.03 14.42
N GLY A 483 21.86 -12.19 14.01
CA GLY A 483 22.95 -12.53 14.92
C GLY A 483 23.62 -11.36 15.65
N SER A 484 23.37 -10.09 15.29
CA SER A 484 24.07 -8.95 15.91
C SER A 484 23.24 -7.70 16.21
N SER A 485 22.02 -7.59 15.70
CA SER A 485 21.25 -6.34 15.73
C SER A 485 19.76 -6.67 15.59
N GLY A 486 18.91 -6.34 16.55
CA GLY A 486 17.50 -6.81 16.55
C GLY A 486 16.48 -5.72 16.23
N GLY A 487 15.41 -5.60 17.01
CA GLY A 487 14.24 -4.77 16.70
C GLY A 487 13.15 -5.59 16.03
N GLY A 488 12.63 -6.63 16.69
CA GLY A 488 11.64 -7.55 16.10
C GLY A 488 10.46 -6.82 15.45
N GLY A 489 9.99 -5.76 16.10
CA GLY A 489 9.01 -4.83 15.57
C GLY A 489 9.65 -3.77 14.69
N VAL A 490 10.44 -2.88 15.31
CA VAL A 490 11.00 -1.68 14.66
C VAL A 490 12.52 -1.63 14.83
N SER A 491 13.24 -1.29 13.76
CA SER A 491 14.65 -0.94 13.80
C SER A 491 14.89 0.44 13.19
N LEU A 492 15.48 1.34 13.97
CA LEU A 492 15.97 2.65 13.51
C LEU A 492 17.50 2.63 13.48
N SER A 493 18.10 2.59 12.30
CA SER A 493 19.56 2.56 12.12
C SER A 493 20.08 3.82 11.42
N SER A 494 21.34 4.18 11.73
CA SER A 494 22.15 5.23 11.08
C SER A 494 21.43 6.55 10.80
N TYR A 495 21.58 7.54 11.68
CA TYR A 495 21.10 8.91 11.46
C TYR A 495 19.59 9.07 11.25
N CYS A 496 18.77 8.06 11.61
CA CYS A 496 17.32 8.24 11.65
C CYS A 496 16.94 9.31 12.69
N ALA A 497 16.18 10.33 12.30
CA ALA A 497 15.81 11.40 13.22
C ALA A 497 14.40 11.96 13.04
N GLY A 498 13.79 12.41 14.15
CA GLY A 498 12.49 13.08 14.12
C GLY A 498 11.30 12.18 13.78
N ASN A 499 11.48 10.86 13.77
CA ASN A 499 10.38 9.93 13.48
C ASN A 499 9.43 9.83 14.67
N ARG A 500 8.14 9.64 14.40
CA ARG A 500 7.07 9.58 15.41
C ARG A 500 6.30 8.28 15.31
N PHE A 501 6.23 7.55 16.42
CA PHE A 501 5.53 6.27 16.53
C PHE A 501 4.35 6.40 17.50
N TYR A 502 3.14 6.30 16.96
CA TYR A 502 1.89 6.38 17.71
C TYR A 502 1.14 5.04 17.74
N GLY A 503 1.37 4.16 16.76
CA GLY A 503 0.84 2.80 16.76
C GLY A 503 1.55 1.88 17.76
N ASP A 504 0.82 0.92 18.32
CA ASP A 504 1.36 -0.06 19.26
C ASP A 504 2.43 -0.95 18.60
N ILE A 505 3.51 -1.20 19.32
CA ILE A 505 4.60 -2.09 18.92
C ILE A 505 4.55 -3.30 19.86
N ALA A 506 3.73 -4.29 19.55
CA ALA A 506 3.37 -5.35 20.51
C ALA A 506 3.64 -6.78 20.01
N TYR A 507 4.01 -7.68 20.94
CA TYR A 507 4.25 -9.10 20.68
C TYR A 507 5.29 -9.39 19.59
N ASN A 508 6.28 -8.50 19.45
CA ASN A 508 7.35 -8.70 18.48
C ASN A 508 8.51 -9.48 19.09
N ASN A 509 9.28 -10.15 18.24
CA ASN A 509 10.30 -11.08 18.64
C ASN A 509 11.64 -10.75 17.98
N ALA A 510 12.73 -10.70 18.75
CA ALA A 510 14.08 -10.61 18.22
C ALA A 510 14.98 -11.73 18.78
N ASN A 511 16.07 -12.06 18.11
CA ASN A 511 17.06 -13.01 18.64
C ASN A 511 18.13 -12.37 19.52
N THR A 512 18.42 -11.07 19.34
CA THR A 512 19.55 -10.40 19.99
C THR A 512 19.10 -9.19 20.80
N ASN A 513 18.77 -8.07 20.14
CA ASN A 513 18.50 -6.82 20.86
C ASN A 513 17.09 -6.29 20.54
N GLY A 514 16.41 -5.62 21.46
CA GLY A 514 15.16 -4.91 21.14
C GLY A 514 14.07 -5.81 20.59
N GLY A 515 13.46 -6.68 21.41
CA GLY A 515 12.33 -7.49 20.94
C GLY A 515 11.24 -6.64 20.26
N GLY A 516 10.94 -5.49 20.87
CA GLY A 516 10.09 -4.45 20.28
C GLY A 516 10.87 -3.52 19.34
N VAL A 517 11.77 -2.72 19.91
CA VAL A 517 12.45 -1.61 19.23
C VAL A 517 13.96 -1.69 19.40
N VAL A 518 14.71 -1.57 18.30
CA VAL A 518 16.13 -1.19 18.28
C VAL A 518 16.26 0.22 17.72
N MET A 519 17.09 1.05 18.36
CA MET A 519 17.30 2.43 17.93
C MET A 519 18.75 2.91 18.05
N THR A 520 19.26 3.51 16.97
CA THR A 520 20.50 4.30 16.94
C THR A 520 20.29 5.73 16.44
N GLY A 521 19.04 6.18 16.41
CA GLY A 521 18.62 7.47 15.88
C GLY A 521 18.49 8.56 16.95
N ASN A 522 18.29 9.79 16.49
CA ASN A 522 18.20 10.99 17.34
C ASN A 522 16.81 11.64 17.27
N TYR A 523 16.36 12.31 18.33
CA TYR A 523 15.11 13.11 18.31
C TYR A 523 13.85 12.33 17.88
N ASN A 524 13.81 11.01 18.07
CA ASN A 524 12.63 10.21 17.77
C ASN A 524 11.64 10.27 18.94
N LEU A 525 10.36 10.23 18.62
CA LEU A 525 9.24 10.22 19.56
C LEU A 525 8.53 8.87 19.50
N PHE A 526 8.41 8.21 20.65
CA PHE A 526 7.54 7.05 20.84
C PHE A 526 6.42 7.43 21.79
N SER A 527 5.17 7.18 21.41
CA SER A 527 3.99 7.47 22.21
C SER A 527 2.97 6.34 22.04
N ASN A 528 3.28 5.16 22.56
CA ASN A 528 2.57 3.91 22.25
C ASN A 528 2.75 2.82 23.34
N ILE A 529 2.11 1.65 23.17
CA ILE A 529 2.43 0.46 23.95
C ILE A 529 3.59 -0.29 23.28
N ILE A 530 4.62 -0.66 24.06
CA ILE A 530 5.78 -1.44 23.61
C ILE A 530 5.81 -2.79 24.35
N VAL A 531 5.49 -3.85 23.62
CA VAL A 531 5.61 -5.25 24.03
C VAL A 531 6.48 -6.01 23.02
N GLY A 532 7.58 -6.56 23.49
CA GLY A 532 8.60 -7.23 22.72
C GLY A 532 9.34 -8.27 23.56
N ASN A 533 9.57 -9.43 22.96
CA ASN A 533 10.30 -10.52 23.58
C ASN A 533 11.58 -10.81 22.81
N ILE A 534 12.60 -11.30 23.51
CA ILE A 534 13.80 -11.85 22.89
C ILE A 534 13.72 -13.38 22.98
N LEU A 535 13.57 -14.04 21.82
CA LEU A 535 13.25 -15.48 21.73
C LEU A 535 14.42 -16.38 22.14
N LEU A 536 15.63 -15.99 21.76
CA LEU A 536 16.85 -16.69 22.13
C LEU A 536 17.50 -15.93 23.28
N LEU A 537 17.44 -16.51 24.48
CA LEU A 537 18.17 -16.02 25.66
C LEU A 537 19.67 -16.39 25.56
N GLY A 538 20.25 -16.19 24.37
CA GLY A 538 21.68 -16.28 24.16
C GLY A 538 22.42 -15.23 25.00
N PRO A 539 23.76 -15.35 25.13
CA PRO A 539 24.52 -14.53 26.06
C PRO A 539 24.48 -13.02 25.77
N ILE A 540 24.04 -12.61 24.58
CA ILE A 540 24.09 -11.21 24.11
C ILE A 540 22.72 -10.52 24.08
N SER A 541 21.69 -11.10 24.70
CA SER A 541 20.30 -10.71 24.50
C SER A 541 19.83 -9.53 25.36
N LYS A 542 19.69 -8.32 24.77
CA LYS A 542 19.49 -7.05 25.51
C LYS A 542 18.23 -6.28 25.11
N GLY A 543 17.55 -5.64 26.07
CA GLY A 543 16.48 -4.67 25.77
C GLY A 543 15.21 -5.33 25.22
N GLY A 544 14.52 -6.17 25.98
CA GLY A 544 13.36 -6.93 25.47
C GLY A 544 12.29 -6.04 24.83
N GLY A 545 11.96 -4.92 25.48
CA GLY A 545 11.11 -3.87 24.89
C GLY A 545 11.91 -2.96 23.95
N LEU A 546 12.86 -2.21 24.50
CA LEU A 546 13.67 -1.22 23.81
C LEU A 546 15.16 -1.44 24.06
N TYR A 547 15.94 -1.46 22.98
CA TYR A 547 17.38 -1.31 23.00
C TYR A 547 17.79 -0.06 22.23
N ALA A 548 18.50 0.87 22.86
CA ALA A 548 19.05 2.04 22.17
C ALA A 548 20.56 2.18 22.37
N THR A 549 21.26 2.55 21.29
CA THR A 549 22.70 2.80 21.32
C THR A 549 23.11 3.94 20.41
N ASN A 550 24.02 4.82 20.85
CA ASN A 550 24.48 5.99 20.09
C ASN A 550 23.38 6.98 19.67
N GLY A 551 22.15 6.81 20.17
CA GLY A 551 21.01 7.67 19.92
C GLY A 551 20.88 8.78 20.98
N CYS A 552 20.39 9.93 20.55
CA CYS A 552 20.42 11.15 21.34
C CYS A 552 19.06 11.86 21.38
N SER A 553 18.70 12.44 22.52
CA SER A 553 17.55 13.34 22.65
C SER A 553 16.21 12.75 22.21
N ASN A 554 16.01 11.43 22.37
CA ASN A 554 14.74 10.79 22.06
C ASN A 554 13.74 10.98 23.21
N THR A 555 12.46 11.06 22.87
CA THR A 555 11.35 11.15 23.83
C THR A 555 10.52 9.88 23.76
N ILE A 556 10.35 9.19 24.87
CA ILE A 556 9.67 7.91 24.95
C ILE A 556 8.56 8.04 25.99
N VAL A 557 7.31 8.11 25.53
CA VAL A 557 6.09 8.22 26.32
C VAL A 557 5.27 6.94 26.15
N SER A 558 5.73 5.83 26.74
CA SER A 558 5.23 4.49 26.38
C SER A 558 4.92 3.60 27.58
N ILE A 559 4.02 2.63 27.37
CA ILE A 559 3.79 1.53 28.31
C ILE A 559 4.66 0.35 27.87
N PHE A 560 5.64 -0.01 28.69
CA PHE A 560 6.42 -1.22 28.54
C PHE A 560 5.77 -2.31 29.38
N SER A 561 5.35 -3.41 28.75
CA SER A 561 4.78 -4.53 29.51
C SER A 561 5.19 -5.89 28.98
N ASN A 562 5.29 -6.89 29.88
CA ASN A 562 5.49 -8.30 29.53
C ASN A 562 6.70 -8.63 28.65
N ASN A 563 7.69 -7.74 28.60
CA ASN A 563 8.94 -7.97 27.87
C ASN A 563 9.84 -8.99 28.58
N GLN A 564 10.54 -9.81 27.79
CA GLN A 564 11.52 -10.79 28.25
C GLN A 564 12.88 -10.57 27.56
N ALA A 565 13.96 -10.54 28.35
CA ALA A 565 15.34 -10.50 27.87
C ALA A 565 16.31 -11.17 28.85
N ARG A 566 17.56 -11.40 28.40
CA ARG A 566 18.64 -11.77 29.30
C ARG A 566 19.14 -10.56 30.08
N GLU A 567 19.31 -9.40 29.45
CA GLU A 567 19.75 -8.14 30.08
C GLU A 567 18.79 -6.99 29.74
N GLY A 568 18.34 -6.18 30.71
CA GLY A 568 17.46 -5.04 30.45
C GLY A 568 16.13 -5.45 29.82
N ALA A 569 15.28 -6.24 30.49
CA ALA A 569 14.05 -6.76 29.85
C ALA A 569 13.15 -5.67 29.28
N ALA A 570 13.02 -4.53 29.95
CA ALA A 570 12.23 -3.44 29.41
C ALA A 570 13.06 -2.57 28.49
N ILE A 571 14.09 -1.93 29.06
CA ILE A 571 14.83 -0.85 28.42
C ILE A 571 16.32 -1.05 28.68
N TYR A 572 17.11 -1.02 27.61
CA TYR A 572 18.57 -1.04 27.66
C TYR A 572 19.11 0.14 26.84
N LEU A 573 19.79 1.07 27.51
CA LEU A 573 20.39 2.26 26.92
C LEU A 573 21.91 2.20 27.06
N VAL A 574 22.64 2.24 25.95
CA VAL A 574 24.11 2.22 25.97
C VAL A 574 24.76 3.26 25.07
N SER A 575 25.67 4.07 25.63
CA SER A 575 26.30 5.14 24.86
C SER A 575 25.28 6.09 24.24
N THR A 576 24.21 6.41 24.98
CA THR A 576 23.12 7.30 24.55
C THR A 576 23.06 8.52 25.45
N TYR A 577 22.58 9.66 24.97
CA TYR A 577 22.49 10.86 25.81
C TYR A 577 21.22 11.69 25.59
N GLY A 578 20.79 12.39 26.64
CA GLY A 578 19.66 13.32 26.58
C GLY A 578 18.30 12.68 26.36
N ASN A 579 18.14 11.36 26.47
CA ASN A 579 16.84 10.72 26.26
C ASN A 579 15.92 10.94 27.46
N SER A 580 14.62 11.14 27.19
CA SER A 580 13.58 11.30 28.21
C SER A 580 12.59 10.14 28.11
N ILE A 581 12.47 9.37 29.18
CA ILE A 581 11.53 8.24 29.29
C ILE A 581 10.46 8.60 30.32
N CYS A 582 9.20 8.47 29.91
CA CYS A 582 8.02 8.67 30.74
C CYS A 582 7.01 7.55 30.45
N GLY A 583 6.47 6.91 31.48
CA GLY A 583 5.41 5.92 31.26
C GLY A 583 5.32 4.86 32.33
N THR A 584 4.76 3.71 31.97
CA THR A 584 4.62 2.55 32.89
C THR A 584 5.50 1.42 32.40
N ILE A 585 6.32 0.86 33.29
CA ILE A 585 7.26 -0.23 33.02
C ILE A 585 6.89 -1.38 33.96
N ALA A 586 6.22 -2.41 33.45
CA ALA A 586 5.59 -3.42 34.30
C ALA A 586 5.64 -4.87 33.79
N ASN A 587 5.64 -5.80 34.75
CA ASN A 587 5.51 -7.24 34.51
C ASN A 587 6.62 -7.80 33.60
N HIS A 588 7.84 -7.29 33.73
CA HIS A 588 9.00 -7.79 32.99
C HIS A 588 9.67 -8.96 33.69
N SER A 589 10.27 -9.86 32.91
CA SER A 589 11.07 -10.97 33.44
C SER A 589 12.46 -10.96 32.80
N VAL A 590 13.50 -10.81 33.63
CA VAL A 590 14.91 -10.91 33.24
C VAL A 590 15.53 -12.16 33.82
N SER A 591 16.13 -12.99 32.96
CA SER A 591 16.70 -14.28 33.36
C SER A 591 18.23 -14.27 33.59
N GLY A 592 18.96 -13.21 33.24
CA GLY A 592 20.42 -13.17 33.44
C GLY A 592 21.06 -11.79 33.46
N GLY A 593 20.32 -10.75 33.87
CA GLY A 593 20.68 -9.36 33.64
C GLY A 593 20.85 -8.52 34.88
N ILE A 594 21.02 -7.21 34.69
CA ILE A 594 21.42 -6.25 35.73
C ILE A 594 20.23 -5.45 36.28
N ALA A 595 19.26 -5.07 35.45
CA ALA A 595 18.06 -4.33 35.86
C ALA A 595 16.92 -4.44 34.83
N THR A 596 15.71 -4.00 35.19
CA THR A 596 14.58 -3.85 34.25
C THR A 596 14.84 -2.71 33.27
N VAL A 597 15.35 -1.59 33.81
CA VAL A 597 15.85 -0.45 33.04
C VAL A 597 17.33 -0.27 33.31
N PHE A 598 18.14 -0.27 32.26
CA PHE A 598 19.59 -0.24 32.40
C PHE A 598 20.25 0.84 31.54
N PHE A 599 20.97 1.74 32.21
CA PHE A 599 21.81 2.76 31.60
C PHE A 599 23.27 2.36 31.71
N ARG A 600 23.97 2.28 30.58
CA ARG A 600 25.40 1.99 30.54
C ARG A 600 26.13 3.02 29.69
N LEU A 601 27.08 3.74 30.28
CA LEU A 601 27.79 4.83 29.56
C LEU A 601 26.80 5.81 28.91
N ALA A 602 25.68 6.07 29.57
CA ALA A 602 24.53 6.74 28.97
C ALA A 602 24.25 8.04 29.73
N PRO A 603 25.01 9.12 29.50
CA PRO A 603 24.89 10.34 30.29
C PRO A 603 23.60 11.11 30.00
N THR A 604 23.18 11.98 30.91
CA THR A 604 22.07 12.95 30.74
C THR A 604 20.71 12.34 30.38
N ASN A 605 20.49 11.06 30.67
CA ASN A 605 19.21 10.41 30.41
C ASN A 605 18.27 10.46 31.61
N GLY A 606 16.98 10.43 31.32
CA GLY A 606 15.91 10.65 32.27
C GLY A 606 14.84 9.59 32.33
N ILE A 607 14.35 9.31 33.53
CA ILE A 607 13.13 8.53 33.75
C ILE A 607 12.18 9.26 34.69
N THR A 608 10.91 9.27 34.30
CA THR A 608 9.76 9.59 35.14
C THR A 608 8.67 8.51 34.96
N GLY A 609 7.70 8.42 35.88
CA GLY A 609 6.56 7.52 35.77
C GLY A 609 6.60 6.30 36.69
N THR A 610 6.01 5.17 36.29
CA THR A 610 5.80 3.99 37.14
C THR A 610 6.67 2.82 36.71
N ILE A 611 7.38 2.19 37.66
CA ILE A 611 8.17 0.96 37.45
C ILE A 611 7.73 -0.07 38.48
N ILE A 612 6.95 -1.08 38.07
CA ILE A 612 6.24 -1.95 39.01
C ILE A 612 6.20 -3.43 38.60
N ASN A 613 6.22 -4.34 39.58
CA ASN A 613 6.01 -5.78 39.37
C ASN A 613 7.01 -6.42 38.40
N ASN A 614 8.25 -5.95 38.35
CA ASN A 614 9.27 -6.55 37.50
C ASN A 614 10.07 -7.61 38.27
N THR A 615 10.46 -8.68 37.59
CA THR A 615 11.18 -9.80 38.18
C THR A 615 12.54 -10.00 37.54
N MET A 616 13.57 -9.99 38.39
CA MET A 616 14.97 -10.14 38.00
C MET A 616 15.56 -11.36 38.73
N THR A 617 16.11 -12.33 38.00
CA THR A 617 16.77 -13.50 38.60
C THR A 617 18.18 -13.19 39.11
N THR A 618 18.83 -12.19 38.51
CA THR A 618 20.13 -11.64 38.88
C THR A 618 20.04 -10.12 38.80
N GLY A 619 20.83 -9.38 39.59
CA GLY A 619 20.90 -7.92 39.50
C GLY A 619 19.88 -7.11 40.33
N ALA A 620 19.87 -5.80 40.08
CA ALA A 620 19.00 -4.81 40.69
C ALA A 620 17.55 -4.99 40.30
N GLY A 621 16.64 -4.64 41.22
CA GLY A 621 15.21 -4.88 41.05
C GLY A 621 14.58 -4.07 39.92
N ALA A 622 14.96 -2.80 39.76
CA ALA A 622 14.28 -1.89 38.83
C ALA A 622 15.22 -1.13 37.91
N VAL A 623 16.08 -0.25 38.43
CA VAL A 623 16.88 0.70 37.64
C VAL A 623 18.36 0.58 37.99
N THR A 624 19.22 0.50 36.99
CA THR A 624 20.68 0.59 37.18
C THR A 624 21.28 1.69 36.31
N PHE A 625 22.12 2.51 36.93
CA PHE A 625 23.03 3.45 36.27
C PHE A 625 24.46 2.92 36.39
N GLU A 626 25.02 2.41 35.28
CA GLU A 626 26.41 1.96 35.20
C GLU A 626 27.23 2.96 34.39
N ALA A 627 28.30 3.51 34.99
CA ALA A 627 29.22 4.44 34.34
C ALA A 627 28.52 5.58 33.58
N SER A 628 27.38 6.02 34.10
CA SER A 628 26.50 6.99 33.45
C SER A 628 26.49 8.27 34.31
N THR A 629 26.59 9.43 33.67
CA THR A 629 26.73 10.70 34.38
C THR A 629 25.55 11.62 34.15
N ASN A 630 25.18 12.44 35.13
CA ASN A 630 24.07 13.41 35.00
C ASN A 630 22.71 12.76 34.65
N CYS A 631 22.49 11.49 34.99
CA CYS A 631 21.20 10.85 34.77
C CYS A 631 20.19 11.25 35.85
N TYR A 632 18.91 11.21 35.53
CA TYR A 632 17.85 11.61 36.46
C TYR A 632 16.74 10.55 36.54
N LEU A 633 16.40 10.17 37.76
CA LEU A 633 15.20 9.42 38.11
C LEU A 633 14.36 10.33 39.00
N THR A 634 13.29 10.90 38.44
CA THR A 634 12.49 11.90 39.14
C THR A 634 11.01 11.60 39.09
N ASN A 635 10.28 11.97 40.15
CA ASN A 635 8.83 11.79 40.22
C ASN A 635 8.38 10.36 39.84
N ALA A 636 9.16 9.35 40.24
CA ALA A 636 8.96 7.97 39.83
C ALA A 636 8.35 7.12 40.94
N TYR A 637 7.43 6.22 40.58
CA TYR A 637 6.84 5.23 41.48
C TYR A 637 7.47 3.86 41.21
N VAL A 638 8.49 3.50 41.98
CA VAL A 638 9.32 2.31 41.79
C VAL A 638 9.02 1.30 42.90
N THR A 639 8.06 0.39 42.68
CA THR A 639 7.56 -0.53 43.73
C THR A 639 7.39 -1.96 43.26
N ASN A 640 7.33 -2.93 44.18
CA ASN A 640 7.07 -4.35 43.86
C ASN A 640 8.03 -4.98 42.85
N ASN A 641 9.24 -4.45 42.74
CA ASN A 641 10.25 -5.03 41.88
C ASN A 641 11.03 -6.10 42.68
N VAL A 642 11.16 -7.28 42.10
CA VAL A 642 11.92 -8.42 42.62
C VAL A 642 13.31 -8.38 42.01
N GLY A 643 14.34 -8.42 42.86
CA GLY A 643 15.73 -8.47 42.45
C GLY A 643 16.55 -9.41 43.33
N PHE A 644 17.85 -9.49 43.05
CA PHE A 644 18.80 -10.32 43.78
C PHE A 644 19.69 -9.45 44.68
N SER A 645 19.77 -9.78 45.97
CA SER A 645 20.73 -9.16 46.90
C SER A 645 22.17 -9.53 46.51
N PRO A 646 23.15 -8.61 46.50
CA PRO A 646 23.20 -7.35 47.25
C PRO A 646 22.73 -6.11 46.48
N PHE A 647 22.06 -6.25 45.34
CA PHE A 647 21.62 -5.10 44.57
C PHE A 647 20.44 -4.38 45.22
N GLY A 648 20.25 -3.11 44.83
CA GLY A 648 19.13 -2.29 45.26
C GLY A 648 17.93 -2.40 44.32
N VAL A 649 16.82 -1.78 44.71
CA VAL A 649 15.74 -1.43 43.77
C VAL A 649 16.31 -0.48 42.72
N ILE A 650 17.10 0.50 43.15
CA ILE A 650 17.94 1.35 42.31
C ILE A 650 19.41 1.03 42.57
N SER A 651 20.24 0.97 41.54
CA SER A 651 21.67 0.75 41.68
C SER A 651 22.53 1.75 40.91
N LEU A 652 23.57 2.26 41.57
CA LEU A 652 24.61 3.12 41.00
C LEU A 652 25.90 2.30 40.93
N VAL A 653 26.48 2.15 39.74
CA VAL A 653 27.57 1.19 39.49
C VAL A 653 28.69 1.87 38.70
N ASN A 654 29.96 1.61 39.09
CA ASN A 654 31.17 1.96 38.33
C ASN A 654 31.22 3.44 37.85
N ALA A 655 31.39 4.40 38.75
CA ALA A 655 31.49 5.83 38.43
C ALA A 655 30.22 6.46 37.82
N ALA A 656 29.05 6.10 38.35
CA ALA A 656 27.81 6.81 38.07
C ALA A 656 27.75 8.14 38.84
N THR A 657 28.36 9.20 38.28
CA THR A 657 28.50 10.50 38.96
C THR A 657 27.39 11.48 38.58
N ALA A 658 27.10 12.44 39.48
CA ALA A 658 26.09 13.48 39.24
C ALA A 658 24.68 12.98 38.89
N CYS A 659 24.35 11.73 39.24
CA CYS A 659 23.00 11.20 39.05
C CYS A 659 22.05 11.77 40.11
N VAL A 660 20.80 12.05 39.73
CA VAL A 660 19.78 12.63 40.61
C VAL A 660 18.65 11.62 40.81
N ILE A 661 18.41 11.23 42.06
CA ILE A 661 17.25 10.44 42.47
C ILE A 661 16.39 11.33 43.37
N GLN A 662 15.29 11.84 42.82
CA GLN A 662 14.50 12.88 43.48
C GLN A 662 13.00 12.65 43.41
N SER A 663 12.30 12.92 44.51
CA SER A 663 10.83 12.87 44.56
C SER A 663 10.25 11.52 44.13
N CYS A 664 10.97 10.43 44.40
CA CYS A 664 10.55 9.08 44.04
C CYS A 664 9.91 8.34 45.22
N VAL A 665 9.00 7.42 44.92
CA VAL A 665 8.52 6.40 45.87
C VAL A 665 9.26 5.10 45.58
N ILE A 666 9.98 4.56 46.56
CA ILE A 666 10.92 3.45 46.37
C ILE A 666 10.53 2.29 47.29
N GLY A 667 10.24 1.13 46.71
CA GLY A 667 9.96 -0.12 47.42
C GLY A 667 10.34 -1.35 46.58
N GLY A 668 10.79 -2.41 47.24
CA GLY A 668 11.21 -3.66 46.60
C GLY A 668 10.43 -4.87 47.10
N THR A 669 10.91 -6.05 46.76
CA THR A 669 10.56 -7.32 47.41
C THR A 669 11.85 -8.11 47.61
N ASN A 670 11.83 -9.17 48.42
CA ASN A 670 13.00 -10.04 48.68
C ASN A 670 14.20 -9.35 49.37
N GLY A 671 13.94 -8.38 50.26
CA GLY A 671 14.99 -7.83 51.13
C GLY A 671 16.03 -6.97 50.40
N LEU A 672 15.69 -6.42 49.23
CA LEU A 672 16.54 -5.49 48.51
C LEU A 672 16.86 -4.22 49.31
N TYR A 673 17.99 -3.60 48.99
CA TYR A 673 18.27 -2.22 49.38
C TYR A 673 17.37 -1.26 48.60
N GLY A 674 16.99 -0.12 49.18
CA GLY A 674 16.33 0.93 48.40
C GLY A 674 17.22 1.43 47.28
N ILE A 675 18.43 1.88 47.65
CA ILE A 675 19.49 2.30 46.73
C ILE A 675 20.77 1.53 47.08
N ALA A 676 21.50 1.03 46.07
CA ALA A 676 22.77 0.35 46.29
C ALA A 676 23.88 0.95 45.41
N GLU A 677 25.05 1.16 46.00
CA GLU A 677 26.26 1.60 45.31
C GLU A 677 27.31 0.50 45.28
N SER A 678 27.90 0.30 44.10
CA SER A 678 29.01 -0.63 43.92
C SER A 678 30.02 -0.17 42.87
N GLY A 679 31.27 -0.59 43.02
CA GLY A 679 32.36 -0.28 42.08
C GLY A 679 33.22 0.91 42.50
N THR A 680 33.87 1.52 41.51
CA THR A 680 34.74 2.70 41.69
C THR A 680 33.92 3.97 41.91
N ASP A 681 34.44 4.88 42.74
CA ASP A 681 33.92 6.22 43.11
C ASP A 681 32.61 6.65 42.43
N THR A 682 31.49 6.48 43.14
CA THR A 682 30.15 6.93 42.77
C THR A 682 29.78 8.30 43.37
N THR A 683 30.75 9.10 43.83
CA THR A 683 30.48 10.42 44.42
C THR A 683 29.80 11.39 43.44
N GLY A 684 29.23 12.47 43.97
CA GLY A 684 28.59 13.52 43.16
C GLY A 684 27.10 13.34 42.92
N HIS A 685 26.51 12.20 43.28
CA HIS A 685 25.07 11.97 43.07
C HIS A 685 24.22 12.66 44.17
N THR A 686 22.93 12.83 43.89
CA THR A 686 21.95 13.52 44.74
C THR A 686 20.77 12.60 45.06
N ILE A 687 20.39 12.50 46.34
CA ILE A 687 19.25 11.70 46.82
C ILE A 687 18.36 12.61 47.66
N MET A 688 17.25 13.10 47.11
CA MET A 688 16.41 14.04 47.86
C MET A 688 14.90 13.86 47.70
N ASN A 689 14.17 14.20 48.76
CA ASN A 689 12.71 14.21 48.78
C ASN A 689 12.05 12.86 48.38
N ASN A 690 12.74 11.74 48.59
CA ASN A 690 12.21 10.41 48.27
C ASN A 690 11.39 9.83 49.44
N ILE A 691 10.48 8.92 49.13
CA ILE A 691 9.69 8.14 50.10
C ILE A 691 10.12 6.68 50.00
N PHE A 692 10.71 6.14 51.06
CA PHE A 692 11.10 4.72 51.14
C PHE A 692 10.01 3.89 51.83
N ILE A 693 9.59 2.79 51.20
CA ILE A 693 8.56 1.87 51.73
C ILE A 693 9.25 0.72 52.47
N THR A 694 9.25 0.74 53.79
CA THR A 694 10.17 -0.08 54.60
C THR A 694 9.74 -1.51 54.84
N ASN A 695 8.44 -1.83 54.85
CA ASN A 695 7.98 -3.23 54.85
C ASN A 695 8.32 -3.97 53.54
N ARG A 696 8.89 -3.26 52.56
CA ARG A 696 9.28 -3.74 51.23
C ARG A 696 10.79 -3.67 50.98
N LEU A 697 11.59 -3.26 51.94
CA LEU A 697 13.04 -3.11 51.81
C LEU A 697 13.76 -3.81 52.97
N GLY A 698 14.88 -4.48 52.66
CA GLY A 698 15.76 -5.04 53.69
C GLY A 698 16.50 -3.91 54.42
N ASN A 699 17.10 -3.00 53.65
CA ASN A 699 17.81 -1.81 54.13
C ASN A 699 17.50 -0.62 53.20
N LEU A 700 17.72 0.61 53.67
CA LEU A 700 17.43 1.79 52.85
C LEU A 700 18.51 2.04 51.80
N TYR A 701 19.77 1.87 52.20
CA TYR A 701 20.93 2.19 51.38
C TYR A 701 22.13 1.31 51.73
N THR A 702 22.98 1.00 50.74
CA THR A 702 24.30 0.39 50.95
C THR A 702 25.35 0.99 50.03
N ASN A 703 26.56 1.16 50.56
CA ASN A 703 27.73 1.56 49.80
C ASN A 703 28.85 0.53 49.97
N THR A 704 29.34 -0.04 48.87
CA THR A 704 30.41 -1.06 48.87
C THR A 704 31.70 -0.58 48.18
N ILE A 705 31.96 0.73 48.16
CA ILE A 705 33.13 1.29 47.46
C ILE A 705 34.44 0.86 48.14
N GLY A 706 35.35 0.28 47.35
CA GLY A 706 36.79 0.27 47.65
C GLY A 706 37.28 -0.65 48.78
N GLY A 707 36.55 -1.71 49.15
CA GLY A 707 37.02 -2.67 50.16
C GLY A 707 37.00 -2.15 51.60
N THR A 708 36.41 -0.98 51.83
CA THR A 708 36.06 -0.51 53.17
C THR A 708 34.75 -1.17 53.64
N THR A 709 34.55 -1.29 54.96
CA THR A 709 33.34 -1.88 55.54
C THR A 709 32.10 -1.20 54.95
N PRO A 710 31.13 -1.95 54.38
CA PRO A 710 29.99 -1.35 53.70
C PRO A 710 29.21 -0.41 54.62
N CYS A 711 28.98 0.82 54.18
CA CYS A 711 28.08 1.72 54.88
C CYS A 711 26.65 1.26 54.60
N VAL A 712 26.02 0.62 55.58
CA VAL A 712 24.64 0.13 55.47
C VAL A 712 23.73 1.01 56.30
N VAL A 713 22.81 1.71 55.64
CA VAL A 713 21.72 2.42 56.31
C VAL A 713 20.59 1.43 56.55
N THR A 714 20.51 0.97 57.79
CA THR A 714 19.52 -0.04 58.18
C THR A 714 18.10 0.47 58.08
N ASN A 715 17.15 -0.44 57.89
CA ASN A 715 15.74 -0.14 58.04
C ASN A 715 15.34 -0.08 59.53
N SER A 716 15.88 0.91 60.24
CA SER A 716 15.60 1.19 61.65
C SER A 716 15.44 2.70 61.86
N ALA A 717 14.83 3.11 62.97
CA ALA A 717 14.66 4.54 63.28
C ALA A 717 15.99 5.33 63.21
N ALA A 718 17.11 4.72 63.59
CA ALA A 718 18.44 5.32 63.47
C ALA A 718 18.89 5.49 62.00
N GLY A 719 18.62 4.49 61.16
CA GLY A 719 18.90 4.57 59.73
C GLY A 719 18.05 5.61 59.00
N TRP A 720 16.84 5.89 59.48
CA TRP A 720 15.95 6.88 58.86
C TRP A 720 16.50 8.32 58.95
N SER A 721 17.24 8.67 60.00
CA SER A 721 17.98 9.94 60.03
C SER A 721 19.23 9.92 59.14
N GLN A 722 19.90 8.78 59.03
CA GLN A 722 21.15 8.63 58.28
C GLN A 722 20.96 8.78 56.77
N ILE A 723 19.82 8.40 56.21
CA ILE A 723 19.54 8.57 54.76
C ILE A 723 19.48 10.04 54.32
N ASN A 724 19.37 10.98 55.27
CA ASN A 724 19.42 12.44 55.05
C ASN A 724 20.79 13.04 55.42
N THR A 725 21.82 12.22 55.52
CA THR A 725 23.18 12.66 55.85
C THR A 725 24.13 12.20 54.75
N GLU A 726 24.87 13.14 54.17
CA GLU A 726 25.82 12.89 53.07
C GLU A 726 26.85 11.81 53.43
N ALA A 727 27.38 11.84 54.66
CA ALA A 727 28.37 10.88 55.14
C ALA A 727 27.91 9.41 55.10
N TYR A 728 26.61 9.15 55.21
CA TYR A 728 26.06 7.78 55.24
C TYR A 728 25.46 7.34 53.91
N SER A 729 25.01 8.30 53.11
CA SER A 729 24.34 8.05 51.83
C SER A 729 25.29 8.09 50.64
N GLY A 730 26.57 8.40 50.82
CA GLY A 730 27.55 8.55 49.73
C GLY A 730 27.26 9.72 48.77
N ALA A 731 26.10 10.36 48.92
CA ALA A 731 25.61 11.44 48.09
C ALA A 731 26.29 12.76 48.46
N THR A 732 26.49 13.61 47.46
CA THR A 732 26.91 15.01 47.68
C THR A 732 25.76 15.85 48.22
N THR A 733 24.52 15.40 48.06
CA THR A 733 23.36 16.02 48.67
C THR A 733 22.34 14.95 49.03
N ALA A 734 22.01 14.88 50.32
CA ALA A 734 20.97 14.02 50.84
C ALA A 734 20.04 14.80 51.77
N ASN A 735 18.80 15.09 51.37
CA ASN A 735 17.83 15.79 52.23
C ASN A 735 16.37 15.42 51.93
N GLY A 736 15.48 15.71 52.89
CA GLY A 736 14.02 15.59 52.69
C GLY A 736 13.50 14.18 52.44
N ASN A 737 14.34 13.15 52.52
CA ASN A 737 13.94 11.76 52.36
C ASN A 737 13.14 11.31 53.58
N THR A 738 12.02 10.63 53.33
CA THR A 738 11.11 10.13 54.37
C THR A 738 10.91 8.64 54.23
N VAL A 739 10.41 8.04 55.31
CA VAL A 739 10.21 6.60 55.42
C VAL A 739 8.76 6.34 55.82
N THR A 740 8.13 5.33 55.20
CA THR A 740 6.76 4.95 55.51
C THR A 740 6.55 3.44 55.48
N ASN A 741 5.62 2.97 56.31
CA ASN A 741 5.15 1.58 56.32
C ASN A 741 3.83 1.52 55.55
N TRP A 742 3.89 1.36 54.23
CA TRP A 742 2.70 1.23 53.37
C TRP A 742 2.35 -0.22 53.07
#